data_AF-A0A1Z4LWE8-F1
#
_entry.id   AF-A0A1Z4LWE8-F1
#
_cell.length_a   1.000
_cell.length_b   1.000
_cell.length_c   1.000
_cell.angle_alpha   90.00
_cell.angle_beta   90.00
_cell.angle_gamma   90.00
#
_symmetry.space_group_name_H-M   'P 1'
#
loop_
_entity.id
_entity.type
_entity.pdbx_description
1 polymer ?
#
loop_
_entity_poly.entity_id
_entity_poly.type
_entity_poly.pdbx_seq_one_letter_code
_entity_poly.pdbx_strand_id
1 'polypeptide(L)'
;MAIIKVSSTADSGEGTLREAILKANSDDTIRFDSSLANKTIRLKKQLVVDKSLTIDGIDAPNLTISGEKKTRILKVSYDYSDVVLRNLTFANGKAVDKNPDKTLRGGAIELADSNTLVVENSRFINNVGERGGAVFVGYGAKAEIINSVFDGNDGSVANDGFSAGAISTFGGGEGATVVNSNGKRNVGGDALLDIRDSTFTNNKGTYGAVYTLLTNLRVEDSVFKNNVGVSRSGAIFTDGANGTEKRDNLGGTTLIRNVVAEGNVGGGNYGGAFFLSGYSQDKIVIENSKIINNKARRGGGLAVQSYRDEENPVTLIIRDSTIADNTSTSQGGGLWTDVKGGVKIEDSTFSGNRVTNSQKTGEIGGAIVLNYKTQAKSTISNTTFVDNYADRQAGNIWIAGKKQGENLTITNSRFARNRSPQFHGESERTVNFKVADGGGNIVQNKNGADKSISGPKLVEDLQLNVNPVPQSDGNLEPLRYEAEELTLNGYKVEIVKNSSASDHRHISLKGSSENQGSATGTFDGEPGIYQVKIGYFDENDGRSKVKLIVGEESTSFVFDRYLPSNWVKPASKTSRIAIEEVELKSEDSFKIEGVSDKGEFARIDYVEFSPIKADSQSPIPASPSNVDNTISQENQSNKEVGEEESNLHKAAVFEDRFINGNGIINLSNVDFDGDNKVDEKVSVILDEIDSTASYSNSAGFYQVLDLDGTVFDIVTNQQIRPGEQGYEAAAFNQLIAELEFDKNDDNLTAEVDGGIFLAPYLIANGTVEEFINENPHNNKFGSGLNAYFAFGNANPDRIEHLKVSDNSFGFEDLYGGGDKDFSDITFSVNVENA
;
A
#
# COMPACT_ATOMS: atom_id res chain seq x y z
N MET A 1 16.28 -19.95 -26.36
CA MET A 1 15.14 -19.04 -26.52
C MET A 1 15.41 -18.14 -27.71
N ALA A 2 14.55 -18.16 -28.70
CA ALA A 2 14.61 -17.32 -29.89
C ALA A 2 13.53 -16.21 -29.82
N ILE A 3 13.79 -15.11 -30.51
CA ILE A 3 12.79 -14.06 -30.74
C ILE A 3 12.14 -14.27 -32.11
N ILE A 4 10.82 -14.40 -32.12
CA ILE A 4 10.02 -14.54 -33.35
C ILE A 4 9.22 -13.27 -33.56
N LYS A 5 9.43 -12.61 -34.71
CA LYS A 5 8.75 -11.34 -35.03
C LYS A 5 7.42 -11.57 -35.76
N VAL A 6 6.39 -10.84 -35.33
CA VAL A 6 5.11 -10.67 -36.02
C VAL A 6 5.13 -9.35 -36.76
N SER A 7 4.86 -9.36 -38.07
CA SER A 7 4.89 -8.17 -38.94
C SER A 7 3.55 -7.91 -39.65
N SER A 8 2.53 -8.72 -39.39
CA SER A 8 1.24 -8.64 -40.07
C SER A 8 0.05 -8.66 -39.10
N THR A 9 -0.97 -7.87 -39.43
CA THR A 9 -2.27 -7.85 -38.73
C THR A 9 -3.25 -8.91 -39.21
N ALA A 10 -2.88 -9.71 -40.22
CA ALA A 10 -3.73 -10.77 -40.74
C ALA A 10 -3.90 -11.92 -39.72
N ASP A 11 -5.02 -12.63 -39.80
CA ASP A 11 -5.36 -13.75 -38.90
C ASP A 11 -4.52 -15.01 -39.14
N SER A 12 -3.96 -15.18 -40.35
CA SER A 12 -3.18 -16.36 -40.75
C SER A 12 -2.28 -16.04 -41.95
N GLY A 13 -1.24 -16.84 -42.14
CA GLY A 13 -0.25 -16.67 -43.21
C GLY A 13 1.07 -16.14 -42.68
N GLU A 14 1.99 -15.88 -43.59
CA GLU A 14 3.34 -15.42 -43.27
C GLU A 14 3.33 -14.12 -42.44
N GLY A 15 4.15 -14.07 -41.39
CA GLY A 15 4.34 -12.90 -40.54
C GLY A 15 3.21 -12.62 -39.55
N THR A 16 2.23 -13.51 -39.43
CA THR A 16 1.09 -13.35 -38.50
C THR A 16 1.39 -13.93 -37.12
N LEU A 17 0.68 -13.44 -36.09
CA LEU A 17 0.77 -13.99 -34.74
C LEU A 17 0.47 -15.50 -34.69
N ARG A 18 -0.51 -15.96 -35.48
CA ARG A 18 -0.84 -17.38 -35.56
C ARG A 18 0.32 -18.21 -36.08
N GLU A 19 1.01 -17.73 -37.11
CA GLU A 19 2.19 -18.40 -37.64
C GLU A 19 3.36 -18.36 -36.65
N ALA A 20 3.57 -17.23 -35.96
CA ALA A 20 4.60 -17.10 -34.94
C ALA A 20 4.42 -18.12 -33.81
N ILE A 21 3.21 -18.28 -33.27
CA ILE A 21 2.90 -19.29 -32.24
C ILE A 21 3.14 -20.74 -32.75
N LEU A 22 2.87 -21.00 -34.03
CA LEU A 22 3.11 -22.30 -34.64
C LEU A 22 4.60 -22.60 -34.82
N LYS A 23 5.41 -21.58 -35.15
CA LYS A 23 6.87 -21.70 -35.35
C LYS A 23 7.65 -21.73 -34.04
N ALA A 24 7.11 -21.14 -32.97
CA ALA A 24 7.77 -21.05 -31.68
C ALA A 24 7.98 -22.43 -31.03
N ASN A 25 9.17 -22.61 -30.47
CA ASN A 25 9.45 -23.67 -29.51
C ASN A 25 9.05 -23.21 -28.10
N SER A 26 9.08 -24.13 -27.13
CA SER A 26 8.89 -23.75 -25.72
C SER A 26 9.93 -22.71 -25.31
N ASP A 27 9.50 -21.75 -24.48
CA ASP A 27 10.29 -20.66 -23.89
C ASP A 27 10.76 -19.61 -24.90
N ASP A 28 10.37 -19.71 -26.17
CA ASP A 28 10.60 -18.65 -27.14
C ASP A 28 9.75 -17.40 -26.82
N THR A 29 10.24 -16.24 -27.29
CA THR A 29 9.56 -14.96 -27.15
C THR A 29 9.02 -14.50 -28.49
N ILE A 30 7.73 -14.17 -28.54
CA ILE A 30 7.08 -13.54 -29.70
C ILE A 30 7.03 -12.04 -29.47
N ARG A 31 7.63 -11.27 -30.40
CA ARG A 31 7.59 -9.80 -30.40
C ARG A 31 6.92 -9.27 -31.66
N PHE A 32 6.44 -8.04 -31.62
CA PHE A 32 5.72 -7.41 -32.72
C PHE A 32 6.59 -6.33 -33.35
N ASP A 33 6.60 -6.28 -34.68
CA ASP A 33 7.26 -5.21 -35.40
C ASP A 33 6.60 -3.86 -35.06
N SER A 34 7.40 -2.80 -34.93
CA SER A 34 6.92 -1.48 -34.53
C SER A 34 5.90 -0.87 -35.50
N SER A 35 5.89 -1.33 -36.76
CA SER A 35 4.83 -0.98 -37.72
C SER A 35 3.41 -1.40 -37.30
N LEU A 36 3.30 -2.30 -36.31
CA LEU A 36 2.03 -2.76 -35.74
C LEU A 36 1.52 -1.90 -34.58
N ALA A 37 2.26 -0.86 -34.16
CA ALA A 37 1.79 0.07 -33.15
C ALA A 37 0.42 0.66 -33.50
N ASN A 38 -0.47 0.76 -32.51
CA ASN A 38 -1.86 1.23 -32.64
C ASN A 38 -2.72 0.43 -33.65
N LYS A 39 -2.31 -0.78 -34.05
CA LYS A 39 -3.10 -1.63 -34.96
C LYS A 39 -3.97 -2.62 -34.18
N THR A 40 -4.82 -3.32 -34.93
CA THR A 40 -5.64 -4.41 -34.41
C THR A 40 -5.45 -5.67 -35.23
N ILE A 41 -5.01 -6.76 -34.58
CA ILE A 41 -5.05 -8.12 -35.12
C ILE A 41 -6.46 -8.66 -34.89
N ARG A 42 -7.18 -8.94 -35.99
CA ARG A 42 -8.58 -9.39 -35.92
C ARG A 42 -8.67 -10.89 -36.16
N LEU A 43 -9.04 -11.63 -35.12
CA LEU A 43 -9.10 -13.08 -35.16
C LEU A 43 -10.40 -13.58 -35.78
N LYS A 44 -10.30 -14.56 -36.70
CA LYS A 44 -11.47 -15.31 -37.18
C LYS A 44 -11.76 -16.54 -36.32
N LYS A 45 -10.73 -17.02 -35.62
CA LYS A 45 -10.78 -18.16 -34.69
C LYS A 45 -9.78 -17.94 -33.56
N GLN A 46 -10.03 -18.49 -32.38
CA GLN A 46 -9.07 -18.47 -31.27
C GLN A 46 -7.67 -18.93 -31.68
N LEU A 47 -6.68 -18.36 -31.01
CA LEU A 47 -5.30 -18.83 -30.99
C LEU A 47 -5.19 -19.99 -29.99
N VAL A 48 -4.31 -20.94 -30.30
CA VAL A 48 -4.01 -22.08 -29.42
C VAL A 48 -2.54 -21.98 -29.05
N VAL A 49 -2.27 -21.87 -27.75
CA VAL A 49 -0.93 -21.92 -27.18
C VAL A 49 -0.79 -23.24 -26.44
N ASP A 50 0.13 -24.07 -26.90
CA ASP A 50 0.34 -25.43 -26.44
C ASP A 50 1.79 -25.67 -25.96
N LYS A 51 2.47 -24.61 -25.53
CA LYS A 51 3.84 -24.62 -24.99
C LYS A 51 4.04 -23.38 -24.10
N SER A 52 5.08 -23.38 -23.27
CA SER A 52 5.48 -22.16 -22.54
C SER A 52 5.96 -21.11 -23.54
N LEU A 53 5.48 -19.87 -23.42
CA LEU A 53 5.79 -18.78 -24.34
C LEU A 53 5.68 -17.44 -23.66
N THR A 54 6.53 -16.50 -24.08
CA THR A 54 6.33 -15.07 -23.83
C THR A 54 5.77 -14.41 -25.08
N ILE A 55 4.68 -13.66 -24.95
CA ILE A 55 4.11 -12.83 -26.03
C ILE A 55 4.14 -11.37 -25.56
N ASP A 56 4.99 -10.57 -26.19
CA ASP A 56 5.36 -9.24 -25.72
C ASP A 56 5.14 -8.16 -26.78
N GLY A 57 4.23 -7.24 -26.49
CA GLY A 57 3.85 -6.10 -27.33
C GLY A 57 4.72 -4.85 -27.18
N ILE A 58 5.81 -4.86 -26.40
CA ILE A 58 6.56 -3.64 -26.03
C ILE A 58 7.03 -2.82 -27.25
N ASP A 59 7.45 -3.46 -28.34
CA ASP A 59 7.93 -2.79 -29.56
C ASP A 59 6.77 -2.21 -30.41
N ALA A 60 5.52 -2.59 -30.13
CA ALA A 60 4.31 -2.21 -30.85
C ALA A 60 3.24 -1.66 -29.89
N PRO A 61 3.44 -0.45 -29.32
CA PRO A 61 2.56 0.11 -28.30
C PRO A 61 1.11 0.21 -28.79
N ASN A 62 0.17 0.01 -27.87
CA ASN A 62 -1.29 0.01 -28.11
C ASN A 62 -1.78 -1.04 -29.12
N LEU A 63 -0.99 -2.09 -29.41
CA LEU A 63 -1.45 -3.19 -30.25
C LEU A 63 -2.61 -3.94 -29.59
N THR A 64 -3.70 -4.10 -30.33
CA THR A 64 -4.88 -4.85 -29.90
C THR A 64 -4.98 -6.19 -30.61
N ILE A 65 -5.19 -7.27 -29.85
CA ILE A 65 -5.60 -8.58 -30.34
C ILE A 65 -7.08 -8.73 -30.04
N SER A 66 -7.92 -8.87 -31.08
CA SER A 66 -9.37 -8.86 -30.92
C SER A 66 -10.06 -10.11 -31.45
N GLY A 67 -10.99 -10.62 -30.64
CA GLY A 67 -11.93 -11.68 -31.03
C GLY A 67 -13.17 -11.20 -31.79
N GLU A 68 -13.28 -9.89 -32.06
CA GLU A 68 -14.35 -9.26 -32.87
C GLU A 68 -15.78 -9.62 -32.42
N LYS A 69 -15.96 -9.84 -31.11
CA LYS A 69 -17.21 -10.32 -30.47
C LYS A 69 -17.73 -11.64 -31.04
N LYS A 70 -16.86 -12.43 -31.65
CA LYS A 70 -17.20 -13.66 -32.39
C LYS A 70 -16.47 -14.89 -31.87
N THR A 71 -15.26 -14.72 -31.35
CA THR A 71 -14.43 -15.85 -30.90
C THR A 71 -13.62 -15.49 -29.66
N ARG A 72 -13.22 -16.52 -28.90
CA ARG A 72 -12.24 -16.39 -27.84
C ARG A 72 -10.90 -15.97 -28.44
N ILE A 73 -10.11 -15.19 -27.71
CA ILE A 73 -8.83 -14.74 -28.24
C ILE A 73 -7.79 -15.86 -28.18
N LEU A 74 -7.58 -16.42 -26.99
CA LEU A 74 -6.51 -17.38 -26.73
C LEU A 74 -7.01 -18.54 -25.86
N LYS A 75 -6.56 -19.75 -26.20
CA LYS A 75 -6.68 -20.93 -25.35
C LYS A 75 -5.29 -21.48 -25.08
N VAL A 76 -4.91 -21.55 -23.81
CA VAL A 76 -3.73 -22.29 -23.35
C VAL A 76 -4.18 -23.72 -23.10
N SER A 77 -3.65 -24.69 -23.85
CA SER A 77 -4.21 -26.04 -23.90
C SER A 77 -3.26 -27.16 -23.52
N TYR A 78 -1.96 -26.89 -23.39
CA TYR A 78 -0.99 -27.90 -22.96
C TYR A 78 -0.93 -27.95 -21.44
N ASP A 79 -0.50 -29.08 -20.89
CA ASP A 79 -0.33 -29.22 -19.46
C ASP A 79 1.02 -28.63 -19.04
N TYR A 80 1.02 -27.81 -17.98
CA TYR A 80 2.25 -27.24 -17.39
C TYR A 80 3.03 -26.30 -18.32
N SER A 81 2.30 -25.46 -19.06
CA SER A 81 2.87 -24.32 -19.75
C SER A 81 2.86 -23.08 -18.86
N ASP A 82 3.97 -22.35 -18.90
CA ASP A 82 4.12 -21.02 -18.34
C ASP A 82 3.97 -20.01 -19.49
N VAL A 83 2.87 -19.27 -19.47
CA VAL A 83 2.56 -18.29 -20.52
C VAL A 83 2.63 -16.89 -19.93
N VAL A 84 3.50 -16.06 -20.50
CA VAL A 84 3.64 -14.64 -20.15
C VAL A 84 3.03 -13.80 -21.26
N LEU A 85 2.09 -12.93 -20.92
CA LEU A 85 1.45 -11.99 -21.84
C LEU A 85 1.68 -10.57 -21.35
N ARG A 86 2.35 -9.74 -22.15
CA ARG A 86 2.65 -8.38 -21.72
C ARG A 86 2.59 -7.31 -22.79
N ASN A 87 2.32 -6.08 -22.37
CA ASN A 87 2.29 -4.88 -23.20
C ASN A 87 1.25 -4.96 -24.35
N LEU A 88 0.09 -5.58 -24.10
CA LEU A 88 -0.92 -5.86 -25.13
C LEU A 88 -2.35 -5.53 -24.67
N THR A 89 -3.22 -5.25 -25.64
CA THR A 89 -4.66 -5.16 -25.41
C THR A 89 -5.39 -6.40 -25.96
N PHE A 90 -6.10 -7.12 -25.10
CA PHE A 90 -6.99 -8.23 -25.42
C PHE A 90 -8.45 -7.77 -25.38
N ALA A 91 -9.07 -7.60 -26.55
CA ALA A 91 -10.38 -6.94 -26.63
C ALA A 91 -11.46 -7.71 -27.38
N ASN A 92 -12.70 -7.53 -26.95
CA ASN A 92 -13.89 -8.05 -27.63
C ASN A 92 -13.84 -9.56 -27.89
N GLY A 93 -13.19 -10.34 -27.02
CA GLY A 93 -13.26 -11.79 -27.04
C GLY A 93 -14.66 -12.28 -26.68
N LYS A 94 -15.12 -13.38 -27.29
CA LYS A 94 -16.43 -13.98 -27.00
C LYS A 94 -16.37 -15.50 -26.92
N ALA A 95 -16.75 -16.03 -25.76
CA ALA A 95 -16.86 -17.45 -25.47
C ALA A 95 -18.25 -17.76 -24.87
N VAL A 96 -19.27 -17.81 -25.73
CA VAL A 96 -20.67 -18.09 -25.37
C VAL A 96 -21.28 -19.07 -26.37
N ASP A 97 -21.94 -20.12 -25.87
CA ASP A 97 -22.68 -21.11 -26.64
C ASP A 97 -24.19 -20.95 -26.41
N LYS A 98 -25.02 -21.42 -27.33
CA LYS A 98 -26.49 -21.44 -27.15
C LYS A 98 -26.96 -22.71 -26.45
N ASN A 99 -26.11 -23.74 -26.41
CA ASN A 99 -26.42 -24.99 -25.76
C ASN A 99 -26.12 -24.88 -24.26
N PRO A 100 -27.15 -24.94 -23.39
CA PRO A 100 -26.95 -24.86 -21.93
C PRO A 100 -26.11 -26.02 -21.37
N ASP A 101 -25.98 -27.14 -22.10
CA ASP A 101 -25.15 -28.28 -21.70
C ASP A 101 -23.65 -28.08 -22.01
N LYS A 102 -23.29 -26.99 -22.71
CA LYS A 102 -21.91 -26.63 -23.02
C LYS A 102 -21.57 -25.30 -22.40
N THR A 103 -20.68 -25.31 -21.41
CA THR A 103 -20.16 -24.07 -20.83
C THR A 103 -18.82 -23.72 -21.45
N LEU A 104 -18.76 -22.56 -22.13
CA LEU A 104 -17.53 -21.95 -22.59
C LEU A 104 -16.90 -21.10 -21.47
N ARG A 105 -15.61 -20.80 -21.60
CA ARG A 105 -14.79 -20.25 -20.50
C ARG A 105 -13.94 -19.11 -21.03
N GLY A 106 -13.77 -18.01 -20.31
CA GLY A 106 -12.82 -16.95 -20.69
C GLY A 106 -13.10 -16.32 -22.06
N GLY A 107 -13.75 -15.16 -22.09
CA GLY A 107 -13.98 -14.44 -23.36
C GLY A 107 -12.68 -14.09 -24.09
N ALA A 108 -11.65 -13.67 -23.35
CA ALA A 108 -10.31 -13.46 -23.88
C ALA A 108 -9.49 -14.75 -23.80
N ILE A 109 -9.23 -15.24 -22.58
CA ILE A 109 -8.28 -16.31 -22.31
C ILE A 109 -8.97 -17.44 -21.54
N GLU A 110 -8.83 -18.66 -22.04
CA GLU A 110 -8.97 -19.86 -21.22
C GLU A 110 -7.60 -20.46 -20.95
N LEU A 111 -7.25 -20.51 -19.67
CA LEU A 111 -6.10 -21.24 -19.16
C LEU A 111 -6.58 -22.64 -18.73
N ALA A 112 -6.01 -23.67 -19.32
CA ALA A 112 -6.28 -25.05 -18.91
C ALA A 112 -5.72 -25.33 -17.50
N ASP A 113 -6.17 -26.45 -16.93
CA ASP A 113 -5.84 -26.87 -15.57
C ASP A 113 -4.31 -26.96 -15.35
N SER A 114 -3.85 -26.63 -14.12
CA SER A 114 -2.44 -26.73 -13.69
C SER A 114 -1.41 -25.96 -14.53
N ASN A 115 -1.83 -24.93 -15.27
CA ASN A 115 -0.94 -24.02 -15.99
C ASN A 115 -0.66 -22.75 -15.19
N THR A 116 0.35 -22.00 -15.62
CA THR A 116 0.64 -20.66 -15.09
C THR A 116 0.38 -19.62 -16.17
N LEU A 117 -0.32 -18.55 -15.80
CA LEU A 117 -0.49 -17.36 -16.63
C LEU A 117 0.07 -16.15 -15.89
N VAL A 118 1.04 -15.47 -16.51
CA VAL A 118 1.51 -14.16 -16.05
C VAL A 118 1.02 -13.11 -17.04
N VAL A 119 0.40 -12.05 -16.52
CA VAL A 119 -0.11 -10.92 -17.30
C VAL A 119 0.51 -9.64 -16.76
N GLU A 120 1.24 -8.92 -17.59
CA GLU A 120 1.93 -7.68 -17.20
C GLU A 120 1.53 -6.55 -18.14
N ASN A 121 1.35 -5.33 -17.62
CA ASN A 121 1.21 -4.11 -18.43
C ASN A 121 0.16 -4.24 -19.55
N SER A 122 -0.95 -4.95 -19.28
CA SER A 122 -1.87 -5.40 -20.32
C SER A 122 -3.31 -5.01 -20.02
N ARG A 123 -4.13 -5.00 -21.07
CA ARG A 123 -5.52 -4.52 -21.01
C ARG A 123 -6.50 -5.58 -21.49
N PHE A 124 -7.54 -5.87 -20.72
CA PHE A 124 -8.62 -6.79 -21.04
C PHE A 124 -9.93 -6.01 -21.13
N ILE A 125 -10.41 -5.81 -22.36
CA ILE A 125 -11.46 -4.84 -22.65
C ILE A 125 -12.67 -5.49 -23.32
N ASN A 126 -13.85 -5.33 -22.72
CA ASN A 126 -15.14 -5.74 -23.31
C ASN A 126 -15.19 -7.22 -23.74
N ASN A 127 -14.55 -8.10 -22.99
CA ASN A 127 -14.58 -9.54 -23.24
C ASN A 127 -15.82 -10.17 -22.60
N VAL A 128 -16.39 -11.18 -23.26
CA VAL A 128 -17.61 -11.85 -22.82
C VAL A 128 -17.41 -13.36 -22.78
N GLY A 129 -17.63 -13.98 -21.62
CA GLY A 129 -17.47 -15.41 -21.40
C GLY A 129 -18.53 -15.96 -20.47
N GLU A 130 -18.88 -17.23 -20.59
CA GLU A 130 -19.89 -17.84 -19.70
C GLU A 130 -19.34 -18.13 -18.30
N ARG A 131 -18.08 -18.53 -18.20
CA ARG A 131 -17.29 -18.57 -16.96
C ARG A 131 -16.03 -17.73 -17.11
N GLY A 132 -15.93 -16.63 -16.37
CA GLY A 132 -14.87 -15.65 -16.51
C GLY A 132 -15.07 -14.82 -17.79
N GLY A 133 -15.53 -13.59 -17.65
CA GLY A 133 -15.83 -12.75 -18.81
C GLY A 133 -14.59 -12.45 -19.64
N ALA A 134 -13.45 -12.15 -19.00
CA ALA A 134 -12.15 -12.04 -19.66
C ALA A 134 -11.35 -13.33 -19.56
N VAL A 135 -10.99 -13.74 -18.35
CA VAL A 135 -10.03 -14.82 -18.09
C VAL A 135 -10.68 -15.91 -17.25
N PHE A 136 -10.50 -17.14 -17.69
CA PHE A 136 -10.80 -18.33 -16.90
C PHE A 136 -9.49 -19.05 -16.57
N VAL A 137 -9.27 -19.29 -15.28
CA VAL A 137 -8.13 -20.00 -14.71
C VAL A 137 -8.60 -21.39 -14.28
N GLY A 138 -8.03 -22.41 -14.93
CA GLY A 138 -8.40 -23.82 -14.72
C GLY A 138 -8.06 -24.38 -13.35
N TYR A 139 -8.41 -25.64 -13.14
CA TYR A 139 -8.23 -26.34 -11.87
C TYR A 139 -6.76 -26.42 -11.46
N GLY A 140 -6.42 -25.94 -10.26
CA GLY A 140 -5.06 -25.95 -9.74
C GLY A 140 -4.09 -25.05 -10.52
N ALA A 141 -4.60 -24.21 -11.42
CA ALA A 141 -3.80 -23.28 -12.21
C ALA A 141 -3.49 -22.01 -11.40
N LYS A 142 -2.43 -21.31 -11.80
CA LYS A 142 -1.98 -20.07 -11.19
C LYS A 142 -2.11 -18.91 -12.16
N ALA A 143 -2.52 -17.76 -11.66
CA ALA A 143 -2.54 -16.53 -12.44
C ALA A 143 -1.94 -15.37 -11.64
N GLU A 144 -0.99 -14.69 -12.25
CA GLU A 144 -0.37 -13.46 -11.75
C GLU A 144 -0.76 -12.31 -12.68
N ILE A 145 -1.39 -11.28 -12.11
CA ILE A 145 -1.92 -10.13 -12.82
C ILE A 145 -1.24 -8.89 -12.26
N ILE A 146 -0.38 -8.28 -13.07
CA ILE A 146 0.51 -7.21 -12.64
C ILE A 146 0.30 -6.01 -13.56
N ASN A 147 0.16 -4.82 -12.98
CA ASN A 147 0.04 -3.55 -13.69
C ASN A 147 -0.94 -3.60 -14.88
N SER A 148 -2.13 -4.18 -14.66
CA SER A 148 -3.05 -4.53 -15.74
C SER A 148 -4.44 -3.98 -15.53
N VAL A 149 -5.16 -3.78 -16.63
CA VAL A 149 -6.49 -3.16 -16.64
C VAL A 149 -7.54 -4.14 -17.15
N PHE A 150 -8.59 -4.37 -16.38
CA PHE A 150 -9.77 -5.13 -16.77
C PHE A 150 -10.98 -4.19 -16.79
N ASP A 151 -11.48 -3.85 -17.97
CA ASP A 151 -12.60 -2.92 -18.13
C ASP A 151 -13.73 -3.48 -18.98
N GLY A 152 -14.96 -3.37 -18.46
CA GLY A 152 -16.18 -3.69 -19.19
C GLY A 152 -16.36 -5.17 -19.55
N ASN A 153 -15.67 -6.09 -18.86
CA ASN A 153 -15.78 -7.52 -19.15
C ASN A 153 -17.05 -8.12 -18.52
N ASP A 154 -17.73 -9.03 -19.24
CA ASP A 154 -19.03 -9.59 -18.85
C ASP A 154 -19.01 -11.12 -18.76
N GLY A 155 -19.17 -11.62 -17.53
CA GLY A 155 -19.28 -13.03 -17.17
C GLY A 155 -20.71 -13.47 -16.83
N SER A 156 -21.68 -12.56 -16.89
CA SER A 156 -23.05 -12.78 -16.39
C SER A 156 -23.98 -13.50 -17.39
N VAL A 157 -23.50 -13.79 -18.60
CA VAL A 157 -24.31 -14.24 -19.74
C VAL A 157 -24.88 -15.65 -19.62
N ALA A 158 -24.27 -16.55 -18.85
CA ALA A 158 -24.73 -17.94 -18.71
C ALA A 158 -25.62 -18.21 -17.50
N ASN A 159 -25.88 -17.20 -16.64
CA ASN A 159 -26.50 -17.39 -15.32
C ASN A 159 -25.83 -18.54 -14.52
N ASP A 160 -24.52 -18.73 -14.72
CA ASP A 160 -23.72 -19.72 -14.03
C ASP A 160 -23.27 -19.15 -12.69
N GLY A 161 -23.50 -19.92 -11.62
CA GLY A 161 -23.13 -19.58 -10.25
C GLY A 161 -21.65 -19.76 -9.94
N PHE A 162 -20.75 -19.64 -10.93
CA PHE A 162 -19.29 -19.74 -10.78
C PHE A 162 -18.56 -18.77 -11.73
N SER A 163 -19.14 -17.60 -12.03
CA SER A 163 -18.62 -16.68 -13.05
C SER A 163 -18.49 -15.23 -12.58
N ALA A 164 -17.31 -14.66 -12.82
CA ALA A 164 -17.02 -13.23 -12.64
C ALA A 164 -16.88 -12.51 -13.99
N GLY A 165 -17.01 -11.19 -13.95
CA GLY A 165 -16.87 -10.31 -15.12
C GLY A 165 -15.47 -10.31 -15.69
N ALA A 166 -14.44 -10.21 -14.84
CA ALA A 166 -13.06 -10.22 -15.28
C ALA A 166 -12.46 -11.64 -15.19
N ILE A 167 -12.21 -12.12 -13.97
CA ILE A 167 -11.40 -13.32 -13.73
C ILE A 167 -12.17 -14.33 -12.89
N SER A 168 -12.19 -15.60 -13.33
CA SER A 168 -12.72 -16.71 -12.53
C SER A 168 -11.69 -17.81 -12.37
N THR A 169 -11.46 -18.25 -11.14
CA THR A 169 -10.45 -19.27 -10.80
C THR A 169 -11.04 -20.43 -10.02
N PHE A 170 -10.45 -21.62 -10.21
CA PHE A 170 -10.90 -22.85 -9.60
C PHE A 170 -9.69 -23.61 -9.07
N GLY A 171 -9.59 -23.83 -7.76
CA GLY A 171 -8.44 -24.49 -7.18
C GLY A 171 -8.47 -26.01 -7.32
N GLY A 172 -9.69 -26.59 -7.41
CA GLY A 172 -9.90 -28.03 -7.37
C GLY A 172 -9.54 -28.57 -5.99
N GLY A 173 -10.55 -28.92 -5.20
CA GLY A 173 -10.33 -29.42 -3.84
C GLY A 173 -9.39 -30.63 -3.74
N GLU A 174 -9.03 -31.04 -2.53
CA GLU A 174 -8.19 -32.22 -2.30
C GLU A 174 -8.76 -33.48 -2.99
N GLY A 175 -7.92 -34.18 -3.75
CA GLY A 175 -8.35 -35.32 -4.56
C GLY A 175 -8.99 -34.96 -5.89
N ALA A 176 -9.09 -33.65 -6.23
CA ALA A 176 -9.25 -33.21 -7.61
C ALA A 176 -8.07 -33.76 -8.40
N THR A 177 -8.38 -34.72 -9.26
CA THR A 177 -7.40 -35.37 -10.09
C THR A 177 -7.59 -34.89 -11.51
N VAL A 178 -6.58 -34.24 -12.05
CA VAL A 178 -6.50 -34.01 -13.48
C VAL A 178 -5.89 -35.26 -14.10
N VAL A 179 -6.55 -35.78 -15.13
CA VAL A 179 -6.00 -36.84 -15.97
C VAL A 179 -5.46 -36.17 -17.22
N ASN A 180 -4.14 -36.21 -17.39
CA ASN A 180 -3.47 -35.63 -18.53
C ASN A 180 -2.63 -36.65 -19.30
N SER A 181 -1.91 -36.21 -20.34
CA SER A 181 -1.05 -37.08 -21.17
C SER A 181 0.06 -37.76 -20.37
N ASN A 182 0.41 -37.22 -19.20
CA ASN A 182 1.44 -37.74 -18.30
C ASN A 182 0.86 -38.58 -17.13
N GLY A 183 -0.46 -38.79 -17.10
CA GLY A 183 -1.15 -39.62 -16.12
C GLY A 183 -2.13 -38.86 -15.23
N LYS A 184 -2.59 -39.50 -14.14
CA LYS A 184 -3.51 -38.93 -13.16
C LYS A 184 -2.70 -38.26 -12.04
N ARG A 185 -2.85 -36.94 -11.83
CA ARG A 185 -2.20 -36.20 -10.73
C ARG A 185 -3.23 -35.48 -9.86
N ASN A 186 -2.96 -35.39 -8.56
CA ASN A 186 -3.69 -34.51 -7.65
C ASN A 186 -3.27 -33.07 -7.92
N VAL A 187 -4.23 -32.16 -8.06
CA VAL A 187 -3.97 -30.74 -8.34
C VAL A 187 -4.47 -29.81 -7.23
N GLY A 188 -5.05 -30.37 -6.17
CA GLY A 188 -5.50 -29.60 -5.01
C GLY A 188 -4.32 -29.17 -4.15
N GLY A 189 -4.29 -27.88 -3.78
CA GLY A 189 -3.33 -27.30 -2.83
C GLY A 189 -2.59 -26.05 -3.31
N ASP A 190 -2.32 -25.92 -4.62
CA ASP A 190 -1.35 -24.91 -5.14
C ASP A 190 -1.99 -23.78 -5.96
N ALA A 191 -3.32 -23.68 -6.04
CA ALA A 191 -3.97 -22.64 -6.82
C ALA A 191 -3.74 -21.25 -6.20
N LEU A 192 -3.38 -20.29 -7.05
CA LEU A 192 -3.11 -18.91 -6.67
C LEU A 192 -3.72 -17.96 -7.70
N LEU A 193 -4.39 -16.93 -7.20
CA LEU A 193 -4.61 -15.69 -7.93
C LEU A 193 -3.88 -14.57 -7.20
N ASP A 194 -2.84 -14.04 -7.84
CA ASP A 194 -2.10 -12.87 -7.35
C ASP A 194 -2.41 -11.68 -8.26
N ILE A 195 -2.90 -10.60 -7.67
CA ILE A 195 -3.26 -9.36 -8.36
C ILE A 195 -2.51 -8.22 -7.71
N ARG A 196 -1.67 -7.54 -8.48
CA ARG A 196 -0.86 -6.41 -8.04
C ARG A 196 -0.99 -5.26 -9.03
N ASP A 197 -1.00 -4.03 -8.51
CA ASP A 197 -0.88 -2.82 -9.33
C ASP A 197 -1.99 -2.66 -10.39
N SER A 198 -3.15 -3.27 -10.19
CA SER A 198 -4.11 -3.52 -11.26
C SER A 198 -5.45 -2.83 -11.06
N THR A 199 -6.14 -2.51 -12.16
CA THR A 199 -7.42 -1.80 -12.15
C THR A 199 -8.54 -2.64 -12.77
N PHE A 200 -9.61 -2.85 -12.00
CA PHE A 200 -10.83 -3.55 -12.40
C PHE A 200 -12.01 -2.59 -12.40
N THR A 201 -12.47 -2.21 -13.59
CA THR A 201 -13.54 -1.23 -13.78
C THR A 201 -14.71 -1.80 -14.56
N ASN A 202 -15.94 -1.45 -14.15
CA ASN A 202 -17.17 -1.73 -14.91
C ASN A 202 -17.37 -3.21 -15.29
N ASN A 203 -16.72 -4.15 -14.60
CA ASN A 203 -16.86 -5.56 -14.91
C ASN A 203 -18.17 -6.08 -14.33
N LYS A 204 -18.84 -6.95 -15.08
CA LYS A 204 -20.13 -7.49 -14.71
C LYS A 204 -20.08 -9.01 -14.67
N GLY A 205 -20.20 -9.59 -13.49
CA GLY A 205 -20.23 -11.04 -13.32
C GLY A 205 -21.52 -11.53 -12.69
N THR A 206 -21.71 -12.84 -12.64
CA THR A 206 -22.63 -13.41 -11.65
C THR A 206 -22.15 -13.03 -10.25
N TYR A 207 -20.82 -13.06 -10.02
CA TYR A 207 -20.15 -12.76 -8.75
C TYR A 207 -19.06 -11.67 -8.87
N GLY A 208 -19.43 -10.53 -9.44
CA GLY A 208 -18.57 -9.35 -9.45
C GLY A 208 -17.45 -9.41 -10.48
N ALA A 209 -16.36 -8.68 -10.26
CA ALA A 209 -15.20 -8.65 -11.15
C ALA A 209 -14.34 -9.92 -11.04
N VAL A 210 -14.10 -10.41 -9.81
CA VAL A 210 -13.22 -11.54 -9.53
C VAL A 210 -13.95 -12.59 -8.71
N TYR A 211 -13.82 -13.85 -9.14
CA TYR A 211 -14.32 -15.03 -8.46
C TYR A 211 -13.19 -16.01 -8.22
N THR A 212 -13.05 -16.48 -6.98
CA THR A 212 -12.14 -17.58 -6.64
C THR A 212 -12.87 -18.71 -5.93
N LEU A 213 -12.48 -19.95 -6.21
CA LEU A 213 -12.95 -21.15 -5.52
C LEU A 213 -11.73 -21.92 -5.03
N LEU A 214 -11.63 -22.18 -3.71
CA LEU A 214 -10.55 -22.99 -3.12
C LEU A 214 -9.15 -22.55 -3.59
N THR A 215 -8.93 -21.24 -3.67
CA THR A 215 -7.74 -20.64 -4.29
C THR A 215 -7.21 -19.55 -3.37
N ASN A 216 -5.91 -19.59 -3.09
CA ASN A 216 -5.27 -18.49 -2.37
C ASN A 216 -5.41 -17.21 -3.19
N LEU A 217 -5.78 -16.13 -2.51
CA LEU A 217 -5.99 -14.83 -3.14
C LEU A 217 -5.09 -13.80 -2.48
N ARG A 218 -4.23 -13.17 -3.28
CA ARG A 218 -3.51 -11.95 -2.92
C ARG A 218 -3.98 -10.83 -3.84
N VAL A 219 -4.37 -9.70 -3.26
CA VAL A 219 -4.72 -8.48 -3.99
C VAL A 219 -4.04 -7.31 -3.31
N GLU A 220 -3.14 -6.67 -4.02
CA GLU A 220 -2.37 -5.53 -3.51
C GLU A 220 -2.36 -4.37 -4.50
N ASP A 221 -2.31 -3.15 -3.96
CA ASP A 221 -2.04 -1.93 -4.73
C ASP A 221 -2.98 -1.75 -5.93
N SER A 222 -4.25 -2.13 -5.74
CA SER A 222 -5.20 -2.34 -6.83
C SER A 222 -6.52 -1.60 -6.62
N VAL A 223 -7.22 -1.31 -7.72
CA VAL A 223 -8.47 -0.54 -7.74
C VAL A 223 -9.62 -1.38 -8.30
N PHE A 224 -10.73 -1.43 -7.57
CA PHE A 224 -11.98 -2.05 -8.00
C PHE A 224 -13.10 -1.02 -8.00
N LYS A 225 -13.52 -0.59 -9.20
CA LYS A 225 -14.49 0.49 -9.33
C LYS A 225 -15.69 0.15 -10.20
N ASN A 226 -16.88 0.45 -9.70
CA ASN A 226 -18.15 0.29 -10.43
C ASN A 226 -18.41 -1.14 -10.97
N ASN A 227 -17.84 -2.16 -10.32
CA ASN A 227 -18.09 -3.54 -10.72
C ASN A 227 -19.44 -4.01 -10.18
N VAL A 228 -20.08 -4.91 -10.94
CA VAL A 228 -21.44 -5.37 -10.66
C VAL A 228 -21.46 -6.89 -10.59
N GLY A 229 -21.93 -7.41 -9.46
CA GLY A 229 -22.34 -8.81 -9.32
C GLY A 229 -23.84 -8.91 -9.48
N VAL A 230 -24.32 -9.72 -10.42
CA VAL A 230 -25.76 -9.93 -10.59
C VAL A 230 -26.37 -10.67 -9.39
N SER A 231 -25.65 -11.67 -8.86
CA SER A 231 -26.17 -12.56 -7.82
C SER A 231 -25.45 -12.44 -6.47
N ARG A 232 -24.20 -11.99 -6.43
CA ARG A 232 -23.43 -11.77 -5.19
C ARG A 232 -22.53 -10.54 -5.34
N SER A 233 -21.34 -10.59 -4.73
CA SER A 233 -20.34 -9.51 -4.62
C SER A 233 -20.23 -8.60 -5.84
N GLY A 234 -20.04 -7.30 -5.63
CA GLY A 234 -19.77 -6.37 -6.73
C GLY A 234 -18.35 -6.48 -7.30
N ALA A 235 -17.33 -6.56 -6.44
CA ALA A 235 -15.92 -6.62 -6.86
C ALA A 235 -15.33 -8.02 -6.72
N ILE A 236 -15.17 -8.54 -5.50
CA ILE A 236 -14.45 -9.80 -5.25
C ILE A 236 -15.35 -10.77 -4.50
N PHE A 237 -15.48 -12.00 -5.00
CA PHE A 237 -16.06 -13.11 -4.27
C PHE A 237 -15.07 -14.24 -4.11
N THR A 238 -14.89 -14.72 -2.87
CA THR A 238 -14.10 -15.92 -2.58
C THR A 238 -14.99 -17.02 -2.00
N ASP A 239 -14.73 -18.26 -2.42
CA ASP A 239 -15.38 -19.49 -1.93
C ASP A 239 -14.31 -20.46 -1.43
N GLY A 240 -13.75 -20.14 -0.26
CA GLY A 240 -12.61 -20.83 0.32
C GLY A 240 -11.27 -20.39 -0.29
N ALA A 241 -10.25 -20.33 0.56
CA ALA A 241 -8.88 -19.99 0.16
C ALA A 241 -7.95 -21.22 0.18
N ASN A 242 -8.29 -22.25 0.95
CA ASN A 242 -7.52 -23.50 0.95
C ASN A 242 -7.87 -24.38 -0.27
N GLY A 243 -6.85 -24.92 -0.93
CA GLY A 243 -6.98 -25.87 -2.03
C GLY A 243 -7.38 -27.29 -1.61
N THR A 244 -7.54 -27.57 -0.30
CA THR A 244 -7.94 -28.87 0.22
C THR A 244 -9.34 -28.86 0.83
N GLU A 245 -10.14 -29.90 0.56
CA GLU A 245 -11.48 -30.05 1.13
C GLU A 245 -11.46 -30.75 2.52
N LYS A 246 -10.35 -31.40 2.90
CA LYS A 246 -10.20 -32.01 4.24
C LYS A 246 -9.31 -31.18 5.15
N ARG A 247 -9.55 -31.39 6.45
CA ARG A 247 -8.88 -30.88 7.64
C ARG A 247 -7.39 -31.24 7.72
N ASP A 248 -6.56 -30.79 6.80
CA ASP A 248 -5.10 -31.01 6.84
C ASP A 248 -4.33 -29.94 7.63
N ASN A 249 -5.02 -29.21 8.50
CA ASN A 249 -4.46 -28.29 9.50
C ASN A 249 -3.72 -27.06 8.93
N LEU A 250 -3.69 -26.81 7.62
CA LEU A 250 -2.87 -25.74 7.02
C LEU A 250 -3.62 -24.44 6.70
N GLY A 251 -4.92 -24.49 6.34
CA GLY A 251 -5.72 -23.30 5.97
C GLY A 251 -5.20 -22.56 4.72
N GLY A 252 -6.03 -21.71 4.11
CA GLY A 252 -5.62 -20.81 3.01
C GLY A 252 -5.74 -19.33 3.39
N THR A 253 -5.21 -18.45 2.54
CA THR A 253 -5.21 -17.01 2.79
C THR A 253 -5.95 -16.23 1.70
N THR A 254 -6.83 -15.33 2.13
CA THR A 254 -7.31 -14.20 1.33
C THR A 254 -6.71 -12.92 1.91
N LEU A 255 -5.76 -12.31 1.20
CA LEU A 255 -5.09 -11.08 1.57
C LEU A 255 -5.51 -9.95 0.62
N ILE A 256 -6.01 -8.85 1.19
CA ILE A 256 -6.37 -7.62 0.48
C ILE A 256 -5.63 -6.47 1.17
N ARG A 257 -4.71 -5.82 0.47
CA ARG A 257 -3.87 -4.75 1.04
C ARG A 257 -3.75 -3.56 0.10
N ASN A 258 -3.82 -2.34 0.62
CA ASN A 258 -3.72 -1.13 -0.19
C ASN A 258 -4.71 -1.11 -1.38
N VAL A 259 -5.94 -1.57 -1.15
CA VAL A 259 -6.96 -1.66 -2.20
C VAL A 259 -7.98 -0.54 -2.07
N VAL A 260 -8.37 0.04 -3.20
CA VAL A 260 -9.53 0.96 -3.29
C VAL A 260 -10.69 0.24 -3.96
N ALA A 261 -11.76 0.00 -3.21
CA ALA A 261 -13.02 -0.55 -3.71
C ALA A 261 -14.14 0.50 -3.65
N GLU A 262 -14.50 1.06 -4.80
CA GLU A 262 -15.45 2.18 -4.90
C GLU A 262 -16.66 1.87 -5.79
N GLY A 263 -17.87 2.19 -5.30
CA GLY A 263 -19.07 2.22 -6.17
C GLY A 263 -19.51 0.85 -6.68
N ASN A 264 -19.02 -0.24 -6.09
CA ASN A 264 -19.35 -1.59 -6.51
C ASN A 264 -20.75 -2.00 -6.01
N VAL A 265 -21.45 -2.80 -6.80
CA VAL A 265 -22.83 -3.20 -6.53
C VAL A 265 -22.97 -4.72 -6.50
N GLY A 266 -23.30 -5.24 -5.32
CA GLY A 266 -23.69 -6.64 -5.12
C GLY A 266 -25.20 -6.81 -5.27
N GLY A 267 -25.62 -7.47 -6.35
CA GLY A 267 -27.03 -7.61 -6.74
C GLY A 267 -27.84 -8.62 -5.91
N GLY A 268 -27.18 -9.52 -5.18
CA GLY A 268 -27.86 -10.45 -4.28
C GLY A 268 -27.68 -10.16 -2.81
N ASN A 269 -27.51 -11.23 -2.02
CA ASN A 269 -27.69 -11.14 -0.57
C ASN A 269 -26.53 -10.48 0.19
N TYR A 270 -25.33 -10.36 -0.38
CA TYR A 270 -24.10 -10.13 0.37
C TYR A 270 -23.04 -9.37 -0.45
N GLY A 271 -22.34 -8.44 0.21
CA GLY A 271 -21.09 -7.80 -0.21
C GLY A 271 -21.26 -6.81 -1.35
N GLY A 272 -21.16 -5.51 -1.09
CA GLY A 272 -21.17 -4.54 -2.19
C GLY A 272 -19.83 -4.49 -2.91
N ALA A 273 -18.74 -4.31 -2.15
CA ALA A 273 -17.39 -4.52 -2.67
C ALA A 273 -17.02 -6.00 -2.61
N PHE A 274 -16.94 -6.55 -1.40
CA PHE A 274 -16.39 -7.88 -1.19
C PHE A 274 -17.37 -8.80 -0.49
N PHE A 275 -17.44 -10.04 -0.97
CA PHE A 275 -18.04 -11.13 -0.21
C PHE A 275 -17.03 -12.27 -0.14
N LEU A 276 -16.39 -12.38 1.02
CA LEU A 276 -15.28 -13.28 1.26
C LEU A 276 -15.75 -14.46 2.10
N SER A 277 -15.78 -15.66 1.51
CA SER A 277 -16.14 -16.89 2.24
C SER A 277 -14.89 -17.71 2.49
N GLY A 278 -14.66 -18.10 3.75
CA GLY A 278 -13.56 -18.99 4.14
C GLY A 278 -14.08 -20.33 4.67
N TYR A 279 -13.27 -21.37 4.51
CA TYR A 279 -13.46 -22.70 5.10
C TYR A 279 -12.51 -22.87 6.31
N SER A 280 -12.51 -24.03 6.95
CA SER A 280 -11.77 -24.27 8.19
C SER A 280 -10.31 -23.79 8.09
N GLN A 281 -9.88 -23.01 9.09
CA GLN A 281 -8.54 -22.38 9.19
C GLN A 281 -8.19 -21.32 8.15
N ASP A 282 -9.10 -20.97 7.23
CA ASP A 282 -8.82 -19.87 6.31
C ASP A 282 -8.63 -18.55 7.07
N LYS A 283 -7.67 -17.76 6.60
CA LYS A 283 -7.37 -16.43 7.12
C LYS A 283 -7.79 -15.38 6.11
N ILE A 284 -8.62 -14.45 6.55
CA ILE A 284 -9.05 -13.31 5.74
C ILE A 284 -8.47 -12.04 6.37
N VAL A 285 -7.67 -11.31 5.59
CA VAL A 285 -6.91 -10.14 6.04
C VAL A 285 -7.19 -8.97 5.10
N ILE A 286 -7.62 -7.84 5.67
CA ILE A 286 -7.85 -6.59 4.96
C ILE A 286 -7.02 -5.48 5.63
N GLU A 287 -6.13 -4.86 4.88
CA GLU A 287 -5.12 -3.93 5.41
C GLU A 287 -5.03 -2.67 4.56
N ASN A 288 -4.85 -1.51 5.19
CA ASN A 288 -4.58 -0.25 4.50
C ASN A 288 -5.54 0.04 3.32
N SER A 289 -6.81 -0.34 3.44
CA SER A 289 -7.73 -0.38 2.29
C SER A 289 -8.90 0.59 2.43
N LYS A 290 -9.40 1.11 1.30
CA LYS A 290 -10.55 2.02 1.22
C LYS A 290 -11.72 1.30 0.54
N ILE A 291 -12.72 0.90 1.33
CA ILE A 291 -13.96 0.29 0.84
C ILE A 291 -15.09 1.32 0.98
N ILE A 292 -15.40 2.01 -0.12
CA ILE A 292 -16.24 3.20 -0.10
C ILE A 292 -17.41 3.18 -1.10
N ASN A 293 -18.54 3.77 -0.74
CA ASN A 293 -19.69 3.97 -1.64
C ASN A 293 -20.24 2.67 -2.28
N ASN A 294 -20.05 1.52 -1.66
CA ASN A 294 -20.51 0.25 -2.21
C ASN A 294 -21.92 -0.10 -1.73
N LYS A 295 -22.62 -0.95 -2.48
CA LYS A 295 -24.02 -1.29 -2.19
C LYS A 295 -24.31 -2.77 -2.31
N ALA A 296 -25.02 -3.33 -1.33
CA ALA A 296 -25.58 -4.69 -1.40
C ALA A 296 -26.84 -4.86 -0.54
N ARG A 297 -27.39 -6.08 -0.44
CA ARG A 297 -28.44 -6.37 0.54
C ARG A 297 -27.91 -6.50 1.96
N ARG A 298 -26.79 -7.20 2.18
CA ARG A 298 -26.08 -7.30 3.47
C ARG A 298 -24.61 -7.00 3.26
N GLY A 299 -23.98 -6.29 4.19
CA GLY A 299 -22.57 -5.92 4.05
C GLY A 299 -22.40 -4.99 2.86
N GLY A 300 -22.85 -3.74 2.98
CA GLY A 300 -22.81 -2.77 1.89
C GLY A 300 -21.38 -2.58 1.36
N GLY A 301 -20.38 -2.58 2.23
CA GLY A 301 -18.98 -2.71 1.85
C GLY A 301 -18.56 -4.17 1.78
N LEU A 302 -18.54 -4.81 2.94
CA LEU A 302 -17.97 -6.13 3.17
C LEU A 302 -19.02 -7.11 3.70
N ALA A 303 -19.03 -8.33 3.13
CA ALA A 303 -19.64 -9.49 3.75
C ALA A 303 -18.57 -10.58 3.95
N VAL A 304 -18.44 -11.14 5.15
CA VAL A 304 -17.46 -12.20 5.42
C VAL A 304 -18.14 -13.40 6.06
N GLN A 305 -17.87 -14.60 5.56
CA GLN A 305 -18.54 -15.81 6.02
C GLN A 305 -17.58 -16.95 6.39
N SER A 306 -17.95 -17.71 7.43
CA SER A 306 -17.32 -18.98 7.78
C SER A 306 -18.19 -20.19 7.42
N TYR A 307 -17.63 -21.12 6.65
CA TYR A 307 -18.23 -22.44 6.41
C TYR A 307 -17.53 -23.55 7.21
N ARG A 308 -18.32 -24.54 7.66
CA ARG A 308 -17.94 -25.93 7.96
C ARG A 308 -16.87 -26.26 9.04
N ASP A 309 -16.66 -25.49 10.10
CA ASP A 309 -16.16 -26.08 11.36
C ASP A 309 -16.36 -25.15 12.57
N GLU A 310 -16.41 -25.73 13.77
CA GLU A 310 -16.32 -24.99 15.04
C GLU A 310 -14.97 -25.23 15.73
N GLU A 311 -14.28 -26.33 15.40
CA GLU A 311 -12.98 -26.68 15.99
C GLU A 311 -11.85 -25.80 15.45
N ASN A 312 -11.92 -25.45 14.15
CA ASN A 312 -10.87 -24.71 13.45
C ASN A 312 -11.47 -23.59 12.58
N PRO A 313 -11.98 -22.52 13.18
CA PRO A 313 -12.77 -21.53 12.48
C PRO A 313 -11.93 -20.57 11.62
N VAL A 314 -12.57 -19.96 10.60
CA VAL A 314 -11.99 -18.84 9.84
C VAL A 314 -11.70 -17.67 10.78
N THR A 315 -10.64 -16.92 10.49
CA THR A 315 -10.33 -15.66 11.18
C THR A 315 -10.47 -14.46 10.24
N LEU A 316 -10.91 -13.32 10.80
CA LEU A 316 -11.02 -12.06 10.07
C LEU A 316 -10.21 -10.97 10.79
N ILE A 317 -9.28 -10.36 10.06
CA ILE A 317 -8.50 -9.21 10.51
C ILE A 317 -8.76 -8.05 9.56
N ILE A 318 -9.12 -6.89 10.11
CA ILE A 318 -9.21 -5.62 9.40
C ILE A 318 -8.33 -4.62 10.14
N ARG A 319 -7.36 -4.01 9.47
CA ARG A 319 -6.55 -2.94 10.09
C ARG A 319 -6.22 -1.81 9.13
N ASP A 320 -5.96 -0.64 9.69
CA ASP A 320 -5.53 0.56 8.95
C ASP A 320 -6.49 0.94 7.81
N SER A 321 -7.77 0.58 7.92
CA SER A 321 -8.70 0.58 6.79
C SER A 321 -9.86 1.55 6.98
N THR A 322 -10.34 2.11 5.87
CA THR A 322 -11.51 2.98 5.83
C THR A 322 -12.67 2.28 5.13
N ILE A 323 -13.75 2.04 5.87
CA ILE A 323 -15.00 1.47 5.37
C ILE A 323 -16.06 2.56 5.48
N ALA A 324 -16.36 3.25 4.37
CA ALA A 324 -17.17 4.46 4.42
C ALA A 324 -18.29 4.56 3.38
N ASP A 325 -19.39 5.22 3.75
CA ASP A 325 -20.52 5.55 2.87
C ASP A 325 -21.15 4.35 2.14
N ASN A 326 -20.91 3.15 2.66
CA ASN A 326 -21.47 1.95 2.09
C ASN A 326 -22.93 1.79 2.53
N THR A 327 -23.76 1.30 1.61
CA THR A 327 -25.21 1.17 1.84
C THR A 327 -25.65 -0.28 1.72
N SER A 328 -26.39 -0.77 2.72
CA SER A 328 -27.09 -2.04 2.61
C SER A 328 -28.59 -1.91 2.75
N THR A 329 -29.35 -2.87 2.21
CA THR A 329 -30.82 -2.86 2.33
C THR A 329 -31.38 -3.77 3.42
N SER A 330 -30.51 -4.42 4.20
CA SER A 330 -30.93 -5.38 5.21
C SER A 330 -30.05 -5.38 6.46
N GLN A 331 -28.72 -5.50 6.34
CA GLN A 331 -27.83 -5.70 7.50
C GLN A 331 -26.42 -5.18 7.20
N GLY A 332 -25.77 -4.48 8.13
CA GLY A 332 -24.35 -4.10 8.02
C GLY A 332 -24.11 -3.16 6.85
N GLY A 333 -24.22 -1.85 7.05
CA GLY A 333 -23.91 -0.89 6.00
C GLY A 333 -22.45 -1.01 5.55
N GLY A 334 -21.52 -1.07 6.52
CA GLY A 334 -20.10 -1.29 6.28
C GLY A 334 -19.75 -2.77 6.18
N LEU A 335 -19.90 -3.50 7.29
CA LEU A 335 -19.52 -4.91 7.43
C LEU A 335 -20.71 -5.76 7.91
N TRP A 336 -20.88 -6.92 7.27
CA TRP A 336 -21.64 -8.04 7.80
C TRP A 336 -20.73 -9.26 7.93
N THR A 337 -20.73 -9.95 9.07
CA THR A 337 -19.90 -11.14 9.23
C THR A 337 -20.54 -12.19 10.12
N ASP A 338 -20.41 -13.47 9.77
CA ASP A 338 -20.73 -14.62 10.63
C ASP A 338 -19.49 -15.43 11.04
N VAL A 339 -18.32 -14.81 10.92
CA VAL A 339 -17.03 -15.46 11.17
C VAL A 339 -16.92 -16.01 12.59
N LYS A 340 -16.55 -17.29 12.71
CA LYS A 340 -16.57 -18.00 13.99
C LYS A 340 -15.27 -17.90 14.81
N GLY A 341 -14.14 -17.54 14.20
CA GLY A 341 -12.82 -17.58 14.85
C GLY A 341 -12.44 -16.30 15.58
N GLY A 342 -13.39 -15.38 15.72
CA GLY A 342 -13.13 -14.05 16.22
C GLY A 342 -12.85 -13.06 15.09
N VAL A 343 -13.20 -11.81 15.36
CA VAL A 343 -13.00 -10.68 14.46
C VAL A 343 -12.06 -9.69 15.16
N LYS A 344 -10.99 -9.31 14.48
CA LYS A 344 -10.04 -8.29 14.95
C LYS A 344 -10.14 -7.06 14.03
N ILE A 345 -10.45 -5.90 14.61
CA ILE A 345 -10.51 -4.62 13.90
C ILE A 345 -9.62 -3.63 14.64
N GLU A 346 -8.66 -3.04 13.95
CA GLU A 346 -7.65 -2.15 14.55
C GLU A 346 -7.43 -0.92 13.67
N ASP A 347 -7.13 0.23 14.27
CA ASP A 347 -6.62 1.41 13.55
C ASP A 347 -7.49 1.82 12.34
N SER A 348 -8.80 1.60 12.44
CA SER A 348 -9.71 1.66 11.29
C SER A 348 -10.81 2.70 11.45
N THR A 349 -11.47 3.03 10.36
CA THR A 349 -12.60 3.97 10.34
C THR A 349 -13.82 3.37 9.67
N PHE A 350 -14.95 3.41 10.37
CA PHE A 350 -16.28 3.11 9.84
C PHE A 350 -17.10 4.40 9.83
N SER A 351 -17.26 5.03 8.67
CA SER A 351 -17.89 6.35 8.55
C SER A 351 -19.09 6.34 7.61
N GLY A 352 -20.19 6.98 7.98
CA GLY A 352 -21.29 7.26 7.04
C GLY A 352 -22.02 6.04 6.49
N ASN A 353 -21.76 4.83 7.01
CA ASN A 353 -22.36 3.59 6.49
C ASN A 353 -23.83 3.50 6.87
N ARG A 354 -24.66 2.97 5.95
CA ARG A 354 -26.12 3.04 6.07
C ARG A 354 -26.80 1.71 5.83
N VAL A 355 -27.83 1.43 6.63
CA VAL A 355 -28.86 0.46 6.29
C VAL A 355 -30.15 1.21 5.97
N THR A 356 -30.67 1.03 4.75
CA THR A 356 -31.87 1.69 4.24
C THR A 356 -32.92 0.65 3.82
N ASN A 357 -34.18 0.81 4.22
CA ASN A 357 -35.30 -0.07 3.83
C ASN A 357 -35.33 -1.45 4.52
N SER A 358 -34.87 -1.54 5.78
CA SER A 358 -34.86 -2.75 6.60
C SER A 358 -36.22 -3.10 7.23
N GLN A 359 -37.31 -2.41 6.86
CA GLN A 359 -38.68 -2.56 7.38
C GLN A 359 -39.22 -4.01 7.41
N LYS A 360 -38.51 -4.98 6.81
CA LYS A 360 -38.84 -6.41 6.77
C LYS A 360 -37.96 -7.32 7.66
N THR A 361 -36.85 -6.87 8.25
CA THR A 361 -35.91 -7.72 9.04
C THR A 361 -35.55 -7.13 10.41
N GLY A 362 -35.29 -7.99 11.41
CA GLY A 362 -35.11 -7.64 12.83
C GLY A 362 -33.69 -7.35 13.30
N GLU A 363 -32.69 -7.56 12.45
CA GLU A 363 -31.27 -7.50 12.80
C GLU A 363 -30.64 -6.44 11.90
N ILE A 364 -30.00 -5.41 12.45
CA ILE A 364 -29.57 -4.23 11.70
C ILE A 364 -28.47 -3.53 12.49
N GLY A 365 -27.37 -3.24 11.81
CA GLY A 365 -26.22 -2.50 12.29
C GLY A 365 -25.78 -1.55 11.18
N GLY A 366 -25.73 -0.25 11.47
CA GLY A 366 -25.39 0.77 10.46
C GLY A 366 -23.96 0.62 9.94
N ALA A 367 -23.01 0.41 10.85
CA ALA A 367 -21.62 0.11 10.51
C ALA A 367 -21.40 -1.39 10.38
N ILE A 368 -21.62 -2.14 11.46
CA ILE A 368 -21.20 -3.54 11.60
C ILE A 368 -22.35 -4.43 12.07
N VAL A 369 -22.45 -5.61 11.48
CA VAL A 369 -23.26 -6.73 11.98
C VAL A 369 -22.34 -7.91 12.26
N LEU A 370 -22.25 -8.29 13.54
CA LEU A 370 -21.55 -9.48 14.04
C LEU A 370 -22.58 -10.59 14.26
N ASN A 371 -22.79 -11.39 13.22
CA ASN A 371 -23.77 -12.46 13.15
C ASN A 371 -23.20 -13.86 13.45
N TYR A 372 -22.19 -13.96 14.31
CA TYR A 372 -21.62 -15.24 14.68
C TYR A 372 -22.19 -15.75 16.00
N LYS A 373 -22.39 -17.07 16.10
CA LYS A 373 -22.79 -17.78 17.33
C LYS A 373 -21.59 -18.48 17.96
N THR A 374 -20.47 -17.77 18.11
CA THR A 374 -19.20 -18.32 18.62
C THR A 374 -18.90 -17.91 20.06
N GLN A 375 -18.02 -18.68 20.72
CA GLN A 375 -17.36 -18.33 21.98
C GLN A 375 -16.02 -17.61 21.76
N ALA A 376 -15.50 -17.58 20.53
CA ALA A 376 -14.23 -16.90 20.24
C ALA A 376 -14.35 -15.40 20.55
N LYS A 377 -13.28 -14.86 21.14
CA LYS A 377 -13.20 -13.43 21.48
C LYS A 377 -12.96 -12.61 20.22
N SER A 378 -13.58 -11.44 20.15
CA SER A 378 -13.38 -10.45 19.11
C SER A 378 -12.92 -9.14 19.74
N THR A 379 -12.11 -8.38 19.02
CA THR A 379 -11.52 -7.14 19.51
C THR A 379 -11.68 -6.02 18.50
N ILE A 380 -12.01 -4.84 19.00
CA ILE A 380 -11.99 -3.60 18.23
C ILE A 380 -11.12 -2.61 19.00
N SER A 381 -10.02 -2.15 18.41
CA SER A 381 -9.09 -1.21 19.03
C SER A 381 -8.83 -0.01 18.11
N ASN A 382 -8.57 1.16 18.69
CA ASN A 382 -8.20 2.39 17.98
C ASN A 382 -9.06 2.68 16.74
N THR A 383 -10.37 2.45 16.85
CA THR A 383 -11.28 2.50 15.69
C THR A 383 -12.29 3.62 15.84
N THR A 384 -12.52 4.37 14.76
CA THR A 384 -13.50 5.46 14.71
C THR A 384 -14.79 5.00 14.02
N PHE A 385 -15.92 5.15 14.71
CA PHE A 385 -17.27 4.93 14.20
C PHE A 385 -18.05 6.23 14.18
N VAL A 386 -18.28 6.78 12.99
CA VAL A 386 -18.89 8.10 12.86
C VAL A 386 -20.01 8.15 11.82
N ASP A 387 -21.10 8.85 12.12
CA ASP A 387 -22.20 9.13 11.19
C ASP A 387 -22.86 7.88 10.55
N ASN A 388 -22.75 6.71 11.17
CA ASN A 388 -23.39 5.50 10.69
C ASN A 388 -24.89 5.50 11.03
N TYR A 389 -25.70 4.87 10.18
CA TYR A 389 -27.15 4.95 10.25
C TYR A 389 -27.83 3.60 10.00
N ALA A 390 -28.81 3.26 10.82
CA ALA A 390 -29.72 2.16 10.56
C ALA A 390 -31.16 2.61 10.77
N ASP A 391 -32.02 2.37 9.79
CA ASP A 391 -33.42 2.83 9.78
C ASP A 391 -34.33 2.21 10.86
N ARG A 392 -33.88 1.18 11.60
CA ARG A 392 -34.69 0.58 12.68
C ARG A 392 -33.96 0.39 14.03
N GLN A 393 -32.77 -0.21 14.15
CA GLN A 393 -32.04 -0.45 15.41
C GLN A 393 -30.53 -0.40 15.16
N ALA A 394 -29.76 -0.13 16.22
CA ALA A 394 -28.29 -0.11 16.25
C ALA A 394 -27.66 0.63 15.06
N GLY A 395 -27.63 1.97 15.17
CA GLY A 395 -26.99 2.83 14.17
C GLY A 395 -25.51 2.51 13.93
N ASN A 396 -24.85 1.78 14.83
CA ASN A 396 -23.46 1.38 14.69
C ASN A 396 -23.28 -0.15 14.62
N ILE A 397 -23.20 -0.85 15.76
CA ILE A 397 -22.85 -2.28 15.82
C ILE A 397 -24.06 -3.10 16.27
N TRP A 398 -24.37 -4.16 15.54
CA TRP A 398 -25.34 -5.15 15.98
C TRP A 398 -24.68 -6.51 16.17
N ILE A 399 -25.07 -7.22 17.22
CA ILE A 399 -24.50 -8.50 17.66
C ILE A 399 -25.62 -9.55 17.76
N ALA A 400 -25.41 -10.76 17.23
CA ALA A 400 -26.39 -11.84 17.18
C ALA A 400 -26.64 -12.60 18.49
N GLY A 401 -26.61 -11.91 19.62
CA GLY A 401 -27.01 -12.46 20.91
C GLY A 401 -26.29 -11.83 22.10
N LYS A 402 -26.95 -11.86 23.26
CA LYS A 402 -26.43 -11.26 24.49
C LYS A 402 -25.08 -11.86 24.92
N LYS A 403 -24.94 -13.19 24.87
CA LYS A 403 -23.69 -13.90 25.24
C LYS A 403 -22.53 -13.57 24.30
N GLN A 404 -22.83 -13.28 23.03
CA GLN A 404 -21.83 -12.91 22.05
C GLN A 404 -21.29 -11.50 22.30
N GLY A 405 -22.12 -10.60 22.85
CA GLY A 405 -21.67 -9.27 23.28
C GLY A 405 -20.57 -9.34 24.35
N GLU A 406 -20.67 -10.28 25.29
CA GLU A 406 -19.66 -10.50 26.34
C GLU A 406 -18.29 -10.95 25.77
N ASN A 407 -18.26 -11.46 24.52
CA ASN A 407 -17.04 -11.88 23.84
C ASN A 407 -16.42 -10.79 22.96
N LEU A 408 -17.04 -9.61 22.86
CA LEU A 408 -16.50 -8.47 22.14
C LEU A 408 -15.88 -7.48 23.14
N THR A 409 -14.57 -7.27 23.01
CA THR A 409 -13.85 -6.22 23.74
C THR A 409 -13.59 -5.04 22.82
N ILE A 410 -13.90 -3.83 23.28
CA ILE A 410 -13.61 -2.59 22.55
C ILE A 410 -12.64 -1.74 23.38
N THR A 411 -11.59 -1.20 22.77
CA THR A 411 -10.60 -0.32 23.41
C THR A 411 -10.29 0.91 22.55
N ASN A 412 -9.93 2.02 23.19
CA ASN A 412 -9.40 3.24 22.54
C ASN A 412 -10.20 3.70 21.31
N SER A 413 -11.52 3.48 21.28
CA SER A 413 -12.34 3.66 20.09
C SER A 413 -13.35 4.79 20.26
N ARG A 414 -13.64 5.52 19.17
CA ARG A 414 -14.52 6.69 19.17
C ARG A 414 -15.84 6.40 18.48
N PHE A 415 -16.94 6.81 19.10
CA PHE A 415 -18.30 6.62 18.63
C PHE A 415 -19.01 7.98 18.56
N ALA A 416 -19.30 8.48 17.36
CA ALA A 416 -19.91 9.80 17.19
C ALA A 416 -21.04 9.83 16.17
N ARG A 417 -22.17 10.46 16.51
CA ARG A 417 -23.30 10.74 15.61
C ARG A 417 -23.90 9.53 14.87
N ASN A 418 -23.78 8.33 15.44
CA ASN A 418 -24.41 7.12 14.90
C ASN A 418 -25.89 7.05 15.30
N ARG A 419 -26.83 6.82 14.37
CA ARG A 419 -28.27 7.07 14.61
C ARG A 419 -29.20 5.92 14.21
N SER A 420 -30.33 5.81 14.91
CA SER A 420 -31.45 4.94 14.53
C SER A 420 -32.83 5.47 15.00
N PRO A 421 -33.91 5.41 14.18
CA PRO A 421 -35.23 6.02 14.49
C PRO A 421 -36.11 5.33 15.55
N GLN A 422 -36.02 4.01 15.77
CA GLN A 422 -37.05 3.28 16.57
C GLN A 422 -36.97 3.51 18.09
N PHE A 423 -35.95 4.21 18.58
CA PHE A 423 -35.81 4.53 20.01
C PHE A 423 -36.19 6.00 20.26
N HIS A 424 -37.50 6.26 20.31
CA HIS A 424 -38.05 7.54 20.75
C HIS A 424 -37.87 7.71 22.26
N GLY A 425 -36.94 8.58 22.67
CA GLY A 425 -36.92 9.17 24.01
C GLY A 425 -35.97 8.55 25.05
N GLU A 426 -35.47 7.33 24.84
CA GLU A 426 -34.30 6.80 25.56
C GLU A 426 -33.07 6.93 24.65
N SER A 427 -31.87 6.93 25.22
CA SER A 427 -30.60 7.15 24.51
C SER A 427 -30.43 6.29 23.25
N GLU A 428 -29.70 6.84 22.30
CA GLU A 428 -29.35 6.22 21.02
C GLU A 428 -28.55 4.93 21.26
N ARG A 429 -29.20 3.77 21.34
CA ARG A 429 -28.51 2.48 21.36
C ARG A 429 -27.75 2.29 20.04
N THR A 430 -26.51 2.76 20.00
CA THR A 430 -25.58 2.57 18.88
C THR A 430 -25.15 1.11 18.78
N VAL A 431 -25.22 0.38 19.91
CA VAL A 431 -25.00 -1.07 20.02
C VAL A 431 -26.22 -1.76 20.64
N ASN A 432 -26.60 -2.95 20.18
CA ASN A 432 -27.82 -3.65 20.63
C ASN A 432 -27.67 -4.44 21.96
N PHE A 433 -26.45 -4.81 22.35
CA PHE A 433 -26.13 -5.52 23.59
C PHE A 433 -24.95 -4.88 24.33
N LYS A 434 -24.77 -5.23 25.61
CA LYS A 434 -23.56 -4.90 26.38
C LYS A 434 -22.34 -5.59 25.76
N VAL A 435 -21.23 -4.89 25.74
CA VAL A 435 -19.91 -5.37 25.30
C VAL A 435 -18.88 -5.13 26.41
N ALA A 436 -17.76 -5.83 26.36
CA ALA A 436 -16.66 -5.59 27.29
C ALA A 436 -15.95 -4.28 26.91
N ASP A 437 -15.87 -3.35 27.86
CA ASP A 437 -15.06 -2.14 27.75
C ASP A 437 -13.65 -2.46 28.25
N GLY A 438 -12.66 -2.38 27.37
CA GLY A 438 -11.26 -2.57 27.74
C GLY A 438 -10.52 -1.27 28.03
N GLY A 439 -11.19 -0.12 28.06
CA GLY A 439 -10.60 1.19 28.39
C GLY A 439 -10.45 2.14 27.19
N GLY A 440 -10.40 3.45 27.48
CA GLY A 440 -10.09 4.53 26.51
C GLY A 440 -11.15 4.84 25.45
N ASN A 441 -12.36 4.28 25.57
CA ASN A 441 -13.43 4.52 24.58
C ASN A 441 -14.15 5.86 24.79
N ILE A 442 -14.44 6.57 23.70
CA ILE A 442 -15.14 7.87 23.70
C ILE A 442 -16.47 7.75 22.97
N VAL A 443 -17.57 8.14 23.61
CA VAL A 443 -18.93 8.13 23.02
C VAL A 443 -19.55 9.52 23.09
N GLN A 444 -19.95 10.08 21.94
CA GLN A 444 -20.61 11.37 21.86
C GLN A 444 -22.11 11.27 22.19
N ASN A 445 -22.62 12.11 23.09
CA ASN A 445 -24.03 12.15 23.49
C ASN A 445 -24.86 13.14 22.63
N LYS A 446 -26.20 13.00 22.67
CA LYS A 446 -27.24 13.73 21.91
C LYS A 446 -27.11 15.26 21.82
N ASN A 447 -26.38 15.90 22.74
CA ASN A 447 -26.29 17.37 22.82
C ASN A 447 -25.07 17.96 22.10
N GLY A 448 -24.24 17.16 21.43
CA GLY A 448 -23.16 17.66 20.56
C GLY A 448 -22.00 18.37 21.27
N ALA A 449 -21.92 18.29 22.60
CA ALA A 449 -20.75 18.71 23.37
C ALA A 449 -19.82 17.51 23.58
N ASP A 450 -18.61 17.58 23.04
CA ASP A 450 -17.51 16.73 23.48
C ASP A 450 -17.13 17.20 24.90
N LYS A 451 -17.22 16.32 25.90
CA LYS A 451 -16.64 16.59 27.21
C LYS A 451 -15.42 15.69 27.37
N SER A 452 -14.24 16.29 27.42
CA SER A 452 -13.10 15.68 28.11
C SER A 452 -13.51 15.44 29.58
N ILE A 453 -13.40 14.20 30.05
CA ILE A 453 -13.66 13.85 31.45
C ILE A 453 -12.40 13.16 31.97
N SER A 454 -11.75 13.78 32.95
CA SER A 454 -10.65 13.19 33.72
C SER A 454 -11.17 12.00 34.53
N GLY A 455 -10.65 10.80 34.25
CA GLY A 455 -10.93 9.58 35.03
C GLY A 455 -12.28 8.91 34.72
N PRO A 456 -12.45 7.63 35.11
CA PRO A 456 -13.50 6.78 34.58
C PRO A 456 -14.85 7.14 35.18
N LYS A 457 -15.64 7.94 34.45
CA LYS A 457 -17.11 7.87 34.40
C LYS A 457 -17.73 8.78 33.33
N LEU A 458 -18.47 8.18 32.39
CA LEU A 458 -19.92 8.40 32.27
C LEU A 458 -20.61 7.23 31.54
N VAL A 459 -21.79 6.85 32.03
CA VAL A 459 -22.60 5.69 31.62
C VAL A 459 -23.84 6.16 30.87
N GLU A 460 -24.42 5.25 30.07
CA GLU A 460 -25.68 5.30 29.29
C GLU A 460 -25.54 5.78 27.82
N ASP A 461 -24.71 5.09 27.03
CA ASP A 461 -25.21 3.94 26.23
C ASP A 461 -24.09 3.12 25.55
N LEU A 462 -23.12 2.70 26.35
CA LEU A 462 -22.66 1.32 26.47
C LEU A 462 -23.01 0.96 27.93
N GLN A 463 -23.85 -0.04 28.23
CA GLN A 463 -24.29 -0.25 29.62
C GLN A 463 -23.18 -0.89 30.49
N LEU A 464 -22.23 -0.05 30.90
CA LEU A 464 -21.11 -0.31 31.82
C LEU A 464 -21.63 -0.78 33.19
N ASN A 465 -21.20 -1.96 33.65
CA ASN A 465 -21.42 -2.38 35.03
C ASN A 465 -20.28 -1.84 35.89
N VAL A 466 -20.63 -0.96 36.83
CA VAL A 466 -19.77 -0.45 37.90
C VAL A 466 -20.02 -1.29 39.16
N ASN A 467 -18.95 -1.62 39.91
CA ASN A 467 -18.82 -1.83 41.38
C ASN A 467 -18.02 -3.11 41.77
N PRO A 468 -17.34 -3.19 42.94
CA PRO A 468 -16.11 -2.45 43.30
C PRO A 468 -14.99 -3.32 43.97
N VAL A 469 -13.70 -3.04 43.65
CA VAL A 469 -12.47 -3.06 44.54
C VAL A 469 -11.93 -4.47 44.98
N PRO A 470 -10.60 -4.72 45.26
CA PRO A 470 -9.44 -3.83 45.47
C PRO A 470 -8.10 -4.12 44.73
N GLN A 471 -7.31 -3.03 44.63
CA GLN A 471 -5.84 -2.85 44.68
C GLN A 471 -4.86 -3.64 43.80
N SER A 472 -4.23 -2.85 42.90
CA SER A 472 -2.82 -2.79 42.54
C SER A 472 -2.11 -4.07 42.09
N ASP A 473 -2.13 -4.30 40.79
CA ASP A 473 -0.93 -4.56 40.00
C ASP A 473 -0.85 -3.51 38.87
N GLY A 474 0.33 -2.90 38.72
CA GLY A 474 0.52 -1.72 37.85
C GLY A 474 0.25 -2.03 36.39
N ASN A 475 -0.88 -1.55 35.88
CA ASN A 475 -1.10 -1.35 34.45
C ASN A 475 -0.82 0.14 34.19
N LEU A 476 0.33 0.43 33.60
CA LEU A 476 0.68 1.78 33.16
C LEU A 476 -0.21 2.09 31.95
N GLU A 477 -1.01 3.15 32.04
CA GLU A 477 -1.82 3.66 30.93
C GLU A 477 -0.96 4.61 30.06
N PRO A 478 -1.22 4.73 28.74
CA PRO A 478 -0.55 5.73 27.91
C PRO A 478 -0.77 7.16 28.44
N LEU A 479 0.30 7.93 28.52
CA LEU A 479 0.30 9.33 28.97
C LEU A 479 0.35 10.24 27.75
N ARG A 480 -0.70 11.03 27.54
CA ARG A 480 -0.78 11.99 26.45
C ARG A 480 -0.70 13.41 26.98
N TYR A 481 0.17 14.20 26.36
CA TYR A 481 0.32 15.62 26.60
C TYR A 481 -0.15 16.37 25.36
N GLU A 482 -1.20 17.18 25.52
CA GLU A 482 -1.66 18.08 24.47
C GLU A 482 -0.59 19.15 24.24
N ALA A 483 -0.23 19.38 22.97
CA ALA A 483 0.92 20.22 22.63
C ALA A 483 0.71 21.67 23.07
N GLU A 484 -0.54 22.15 23.11
CA GLU A 484 -0.89 23.49 23.59
C GLU A 484 -0.79 23.69 25.10
N GLU A 485 -0.60 22.63 25.88
CA GLU A 485 -0.43 22.69 27.34
C GLU A 485 1.04 22.66 27.76
N LEU A 486 1.95 22.52 26.79
CA LEU A 486 3.40 22.55 27.00
C LEU A 486 3.94 23.99 27.16
N THR A 487 5.18 24.10 27.63
CA THR A 487 5.89 25.38 27.67
C THR A 487 6.33 25.77 26.26
N LEU A 488 5.71 26.79 25.68
CA LEU A 488 5.93 27.21 24.30
C LEU A 488 6.95 28.36 24.18
N ASN A 489 7.85 28.25 23.21
CA ASN A 489 8.75 29.30 22.75
C ASN A 489 8.65 29.38 21.21
N GLY A 490 8.26 30.51 20.64
CA GLY A 490 8.04 30.66 19.19
C GLY A 490 6.73 30.03 18.67
N TYR A 491 6.37 28.83 19.12
CA TYR A 491 5.05 28.23 18.87
C TYR A 491 3.93 29.04 19.53
N LYS A 492 2.77 29.07 18.87
CA LYS A 492 1.53 29.70 19.38
C LYS A 492 0.40 28.70 19.38
N VAL A 493 -0.52 28.84 20.34
CA VAL A 493 -1.76 28.05 20.34
C VAL A 493 -2.67 28.58 19.24
N GLU A 494 -3.00 27.72 18.28
CA GLU A 494 -3.94 28.00 17.19
C GLU A 494 -5.29 27.30 17.49
N ILE A 495 -6.38 28.05 17.44
CA ILE A 495 -7.74 27.53 17.61
C ILE A 495 -8.43 27.53 16.26
N VAL A 496 -8.64 26.34 15.68
CA VAL A 496 -9.29 26.19 14.37
C VAL A 496 -10.61 25.46 14.54
N LYS A 497 -11.73 26.17 14.38
CA LYS A 497 -13.07 25.61 14.47
C LYS A 497 -13.24 24.43 13.50
N ASN A 498 -13.72 23.29 14.01
CA ASN A 498 -13.83 22.00 13.30
C ASN A 498 -12.50 21.29 12.98
N SER A 499 -11.38 21.71 13.58
CA SER A 499 -10.17 20.89 13.62
C SER A 499 -10.46 19.57 14.34
N SER A 500 -9.82 18.49 13.88
CA SER A 500 -9.83 17.17 14.52
C SER A 500 -8.90 17.08 15.74
N ALA A 501 -8.24 18.17 16.12
CA ALA A 501 -7.43 18.30 17.34
C ALA A 501 -8.30 18.34 18.62
N SER A 502 -7.72 17.98 19.76
CA SER A 502 -8.40 18.04 21.06
C SER A 502 -8.86 19.47 21.37
N ASP A 503 -10.13 19.66 21.74
CA ASP A 503 -10.77 20.98 21.96
C ASP A 503 -10.60 21.99 20.80
N HIS A 504 -10.30 21.50 19.58
CA HIS A 504 -9.98 22.31 18.40
C HIS A 504 -8.72 23.19 18.53
N ARG A 505 -7.84 22.88 19.49
CA ARG A 505 -6.58 23.60 19.76
C ARG A 505 -5.39 22.74 19.35
N HIS A 506 -4.32 23.38 18.91
CA HIS A 506 -3.02 22.75 18.62
C HIS A 506 -1.97 23.86 18.64
N ILE A 507 -0.69 23.52 18.53
CA ILE A 507 0.36 24.54 18.36
C ILE A 507 0.69 24.74 16.88
N SER A 508 1.02 25.96 16.49
CA SER A 508 1.52 26.27 15.15
C SER A 508 2.49 27.44 15.16
N LEU A 509 3.32 27.50 14.12
CA LEU A 509 4.22 28.62 13.84
C LEU A 509 3.52 29.72 13.02
N LYS A 510 2.21 29.60 12.78
CA LYS A 510 1.45 30.58 12.03
C LYS A 510 1.43 31.90 12.81
N GLY A 511 2.10 32.92 12.25
CA GLY A 511 2.27 34.22 12.89
C GLY A 511 3.36 34.25 13.96
N SER A 512 4.26 33.26 14.01
CA SER A 512 5.57 33.35 14.67
C SER A 512 6.47 34.36 13.96
N SER A 513 7.36 35.05 14.69
CA SER A 513 8.32 36.00 14.11
C SER A 513 9.57 35.33 13.53
N GLU A 514 9.84 34.09 13.91
CA GLU A 514 11.12 33.40 13.62
C GLU A 514 10.94 32.20 12.69
N ASN A 515 9.72 31.86 12.25
CA ASN A 515 9.39 30.65 11.47
C ASN A 515 9.92 29.33 12.09
N GLN A 516 10.29 29.37 13.36
CA GLN A 516 10.74 28.25 14.16
C GLN A 516 10.22 28.40 15.60
N GLY A 517 10.15 27.31 16.34
CA GLY A 517 9.71 27.30 17.73
C GLY A 517 9.95 25.96 18.42
N SER A 518 9.79 25.95 19.74
CA SER A 518 9.83 24.76 20.57
C SER A 518 8.69 24.67 21.58
N ALA A 519 8.24 23.46 21.88
CA ALA A 519 7.30 23.15 22.96
C ALA A 519 7.96 22.14 23.91
N THR A 520 8.06 22.47 25.20
CA THR A 520 8.75 21.66 26.21
C THR A 520 7.79 21.19 27.28
N GLY A 521 7.85 19.89 27.59
CA GLY A 521 7.10 19.26 28.66
C GLY A 521 7.99 18.44 29.59
N THR A 522 7.38 18.00 30.67
CA THR A 522 7.98 17.12 31.68
C THR A 522 7.14 15.86 31.75
N PHE A 523 7.79 14.71 31.66
CA PHE A 523 7.14 13.41 31.78
C PHE A 523 6.79 13.16 33.25
N ASP A 524 5.51 12.98 33.56
CA ASP A 524 4.97 12.75 34.92
C ASP A 524 4.50 11.30 35.14
N GLY A 525 4.89 10.39 34.25
CA GLY A 525 4.59 8.97 34.33
C GLY A 525 5.51 8.19 35.26
N GLU A 526 5.08 6.98 35.60
CA GLU A 526 5.90 6.04 36.34
C GLU A 526 7.15 5.63 35.53
N PRO A 527 8.29 5.36 36.19
CA PRO A 527 9.49 4.90 35.50
C PRO A 527 9.25 3.63 34.69
N GLY A 528 9.77 3.58 33.46
CA GLY A 528 9.59 2.43 32.57
C GLY A 528 10.09 2.69 31.15
N ILE A 529 9.89 1.71 30.26
CA ILE A 529 10.18 1.83 28.83
C ILE A 529 8.89 2.24 28.11
N TYR A 530 8.97 3.25 27.25
CA TYR A 530 7.83 3.82 26.54
C TYR A 530 8.09 3.89 25.03
N GLN A 531 7.05 3.68 24.24
CA GLN A 531 6.97 4.10 22.83
C GLN A 531 6.41 5.52 22.77
N VAL A 532 7.02 6.40 21.96
CA VAL A 532 6.61 7.80 21.83
C VAL A 532 5.98 8.06 20.47
N LYS A 533 4.75 8.56 20.47
CA LYS A 533 3.97 8.91 19.29
C LYS A 533 3.68 10.40 19.27
N ILE A 534 3.73 11.00 18.08
CA ILE A 534 3.38 12.41 17.87
C ILE A 534 2.23 12.53 16.87
N GLY A 535 1.20 13.31 17.24
CA GLY A 535 0.07 13.66 16.38
C GLY A 535 0.24 15.05 15.80
N TYR A 536 0.01 15.21 14.49
CA TYR A 536 0.26 16.47 13.78
C TYR A 536 -0.66 16.61 12.56
N PHE A 537 -0.67 17.81 11.98
CA PHE A 537 -1.30 18.08 10.69
C PHE A 537 -0.23 18.26 9.64
N ASP A 538 -0.37 17.50 8.57
CA ASP A 538 0.51 17.48 7.41
C ASP A 538 -0.29 18.03 6.21
N GLU A 539 0.02 19.27 5.86
CA GLU A 539 -0.65 20.10 4.88
C GLU A 539 0.10 20.08 3.55
N ASN A 540 -0.63 20.01 2.45
CA ASN A 540 -0.03 19.87 1.10
C ASN A 540 0.49 21.17 0.47
N ASP A 541 0.83 22.18 1.27
CA ASP A 541 1.34 23.47 0.82
C ASP A 541 2.65 23.91 1.49
N GLY A 542 3.40 22.97 2.06
CA GLY A 542 4.77 23.16 2.56
C GLY A 542 5.38 21.87 3.11
N ARG A 543 6.59 21.97 3.67
CA ARG A 543 7.32 20.85 4.29
C ARG A 543 7.98 21.27 5.60
N SER A 544 7.20 21.45 6.66
CA SER A 544 7.79 21.82 7.95
C SER A 544 8.64 20.71 8.52
N LYS A 545 9.77 21.08 9.14
CA LYS A 545 10.65 20.14 9.85
C LYS A 545 10.29 20.13 11.32
N VAL A 546 10.28 18.95 11.93
CA VAL A 546 10.04 18.77 13.37
C VAL A 546 11.12 17.85 13.94
N LYS A 547 11.66 18.22 15.10
CA LYS A 547 12.57 17.42 15.91
C LYS A 547 11.93 17.14 17.26
N LEU A 548 11.83 15.87 17.63
CA LEU A 548 11.39 15.44 18.95
C LEU A 548 12.61 14.97 19.75
N ILE A 549 12.76 15.46 20.97
CA ILE A 549 13.82 15.12 21.92
C ILE A 549 13.14 14.59 23.18
N VAL A 550 13.51 13.40 23.65
CA VAL A 550 12.93 12.75 24.82
C VAL A 550 14.07 12.10 25.61
N GLY A 551 14.40 12.65 26.78
CA GLY A 551 15.61 12.22 27.50
C GLY A 551 16.87 12.44 26.66
N GLU A 552 17.64 11.38 26.42
CA GLU A 552 18.84 11.41 25.56
C GLU A 552 18.53 11.12 24.07
N GLU A 553 17.33 10.62 23.77
CA GLU A 553 16.92 10.26 22.42
C GLU A 553 16.43 11.49 21.64
N SER A 554 16.74 11.55 20.33
CA SER A 554 16.14 12.54 19.46
C SER A 554 15.90 12.02 18.05
N THR A 555 14.80 12.46 17.45
CA THR A 555 14.41 12.11 16.08
C THR A 555 13.98 13.36 15.34
N SER A 556 14.24 13.44 14.04
CA SER A 556 13.79 14.54 13.19
C SER A 556 13.02 14.00 12.01
N PHE A 557 11.98 14.70 11.59
CA PHE A 557 11.17 14.33 10.45
C PHE A 557 10.48 15.54 9.82
N VAL A 558 9.96 15.33 8.62
CA VAL A 558 9.28 16.35 7.82
C VAL A 558 7.79 16.02 7.77
N PHE A 559 6.96 17.04 7.67
CA PHE A 559 5.54 16.89 7.33
C PHE A 559 5.46 16.87 5.80
N ASP A 560 5.48 15.67 5.23
CA ASP A 560 5.56 15.41 3.79
C ASP A 560 4.62 14.28 3.30
N ARG A 561 3.67 13.83 4.14
CA ARG A 561 2.67 12.84 3.74
C ARG A 561 1.70 13.44 2.73
N TYR A 562 1.40 12.68 1.69
CA TYR A 562 0.43 13.07 0.66
C TYR A 562 -1.02 13.05 1.20
N LEU A 563 -1.41 14.12 1.87
CA LEU A 563 -2.74 14.34 2.43
C LEU A 563 -3.48 15.45 1.68
N PRO A 564 -4.79 15.30 1.37
CA PRO A 564 -5.47 16.13 0.37
C PRO A 564 -5.96 17.50 0.90
N SER A 565 -5.25 18.12 1.85
CA SER A 565 -5.65 19.41 2.44
C SER A 565 -4.44 20.29 2.74
N ASN A 566 -4.48 21.55 2.31
CA ASN A 566 -3.52 22.61 2.63
C ASN A 566 -3.89 23.37 3.93
N TRP A 567 -4.65 22.71 4.80
CA TRP A 567 -5.24 23.34 5.98
C TRP A 567 -5.61 22.29 7.01
N VAL A 568 -5.59 22.66 8.28
CA VAL A 568 -6.04 21.89 9.45
C VAL A 568 -7.45 21.32 9.25
N LYS A 569 -7.53 20.06 8.83
CA LYS A 569 -8.75 19.28 8.61
C LYS A 569 -8.52 17.82 8.99
N PRO A 570 -9.58 17.01 9.19
CA PRO A 570 -9.41 15.57 9.38
C PRO A 570 -8.59 14.89 8.27
N ALA A 571 -8.64 15.44 7.05
CA ALA A 571 -7.91 14.91 5.91
C ALA A 571 -6.40 15.18 5.94
N SER A 572 -5.92 16.18 6.69
CA SER A 572 -4.48 16.46 6.91
C SER A 572 -3.99 15.99 8.27
N LYS A 573 -4.85 15.45 9.15
CA LYS A 573 -4.42 14.94 10.45
C LYS A 573 -3.76 13.57 10.29
N THR A 574 -2.62 13.40 10.92
CA THR A 574 -1.85 12.15 10.93
C THR A 574 -1.12 11.98 12.27
N SER A 575 -0.50 10.84 12.48
CA SER A 575 0.43 10.59 13.58
C SER A 575 1.53 9.66 13.14
N ARG A 576 2.66 9.66 13.86
CA ARG A 576 3.72 8.68 13.69
C ARG A 576 4.26 8.23 15.04
N ILE A 577 4.75 6.99 15.10
CA ILE A 577 5.71 6.61 16.15
C ILE A 577 7.02 7.33 15.80
N ALA A 578 7.50 8.11 16.76
CA ALA A 578 8.69 8.95 16.62
C ALA A 578 9.89 8.27 17.28
N ILE A 579 9.67 7.60 18.42
CA ILE A 579 10.68 6.82 19.15
C ILE A 579 10.02 5.49 19.52
N GLU A 580 10.61 4.37 19.11
CA GLU A 580 10.04 3.04 19.35
C GLU A 580 10.17 2.59 20.80
N GLU A 581 11.32 2.84 21.43
CA GLU A 581 11.58 2.52 22.83
C GLU A 581 12.45 3.62 23.45
N VAL A 582 12.05 4.13 24.62
CA VAL A 582 12.86 5.04 25.45
C VAL A 582 12.61 4.74 26.91
N GLU A 583 13.68 4.58 27.69
CA GLU A 583 13.58 4.47 29.14
C GLU A 583 13.38 5.86 29.74
N LEU A 584 12.33 6.01 30.54
CA LEU A 584 11.97 7.28 31.17
C LEU A 584 11.76 7.11 32.66
N LYS A 585 12.05 8.19 33.39
CA LYS A 585 11.73 8.39 34.80
C LYS A 585 10.84 9.63 34.93
N SER A 586 9.98 9.65 35.95
CA SER A 586 9.24 10.86 36.31
C SER A 586 10.20 12.04 36.41
N GLU A 587 9.77 13.18 35.87
CA GLU A 587 10.50 14.43 35.72
C GLU A 587 11.48 14.53 34.52
N ASP A 588 11.61 13.48 33.69
CA ASP A 588 12.40 13.59 32.46
C ASP A 588 11.78 14.61 31.49
N SER A 589 12.60 15.46 30.88
CA SER A 589 12.13 16.47 29.93
C SER A 589 11.95 15.90 28.53
N PHE A 590 10.91 16.34 27.84
CA PHE A 590 10.78 16.18 26.40
C PHE A 590 10.57 17.53 25.71
N LYS A 591 11.04 17.65 24.48
CA LYS A 591 11.01 18.88 23.69
C LYS A 591 10.68 18.57 22.24
N ILE A 592 9.76 19.36 21.69
CA ILE A 592 9.41 19.37 20.28
C ILE A 592 9.95 20.67 19.71
N GLU A 593 10.77 20.61 18.68
CA GLU A 593 11.23 21.77 17.91
C GLU A 593 10.61 21.68 16.52
N GLY A 594 10.22 22.80 15.92
CA GLY A 594 9.88 22.78 14.51
C GLY A 594 10.16 24.07 13.79
N VAL A 595 10.19 23.96 12.48
CA VAL A 595 10.51 25.00 11.51
C VAL A 595 9.44 24.95 10.42
N SER A 596 8.70 26.03 10.25
CA SER A 596 7.65 26.12 9.22
C SER A 596 8.27 26.26 7.84
N ASP A 597 7.59 25.73 6.83
CA ASP A 597 7.95 25.91 5.42
C ASP A 597 6.69 26.28 4.63
N LYS A 598 6.75 27.38 3.88
CA LYS A 598 5.64 27.91 3.05
C LYS A 598 4.31 28.00 3.83
N GLY A 599 3.26 27.27 3.42
CA GLY A 599 1.95 27.22 4.08
C GLY A 599 1.87 26.23 5.24
N GLU A 600 2.89 25.38 5.39
CA GLU A 600 2.96 24.37 6.44
C GLU A 600 3.65 24.94 7.69
N PHE A 601 2.84 25.23 8.71
CA PHE A 601 3.25 25.90 9.94
C PHE A 601 3.64 24.96 11.09
N ALA A 602 4.09 23.73 10.80
CA ALA A 602 4.51 22.74 11.80
C ALA A 602 3.43 22.50 12.86
N ARG A 603 2.20 22.19 12.42
CA ARG A 603 1.05 22.08 13.33
C ARG A 603 1.02 20.78 14.10
N ILE A 604 1.14 20.85 15.43
CA ILE A 604 1.28 19.67 16.31
C ILE A 604 0.14 19.64 17.31
N ASP A 605 -0.50 18.48 17.43
CA ASP A 605 -1.66 18.23 18.27
C ASP A 605 -1.24 17.69 19.64
N TYR A 606 -0.53 16.56 19.70
CA TYR A 606 -0.12 15.95 20.97
C TYR A 606 1.17 15.14 20.84
N VAL A 607 1.76 14.83 21.99
CA VAL A 607 2.73 13.74 22.17
C VAL A 607 2.20 12.72 23.17
N GLU A 608 2.38 11.44 22.89
CA GLU A 608 1.86 10.32 23.68
C GLU A 608 2.97 9.32 23.98
N PHE A 609 3.05 8.91 25.25
CA PHE A 609 3.99 7.94 25.79
C PHE A 609 3.22 6.68 26.16
N SER A 610 3.42 5.60 25.41
CA SER A 610 2.76 4.31 25.63
C SER A 610 3.72 3.34 26.31
N PRO A 611 3.44 2.85 27.52
CA PRO A 611 4.33 1.95 28.23
C PRO A 611 4.46 0.61 27.50
N ILE A 612 5.69 0.10 27.39
CA ILE A 612 6.02 -1.19 26.82
C ILE A 612 6.22 -2.17 27.97
N LYS A 613 5.46 -3.28 27.97
CA LYS A 613 5.55 -4.28 29.03
C LYS A 613 6.86 -5.06 28.89
N ALA A 614 7.77 -4.92 29.85
CA ALA A 614 8.97 -5.74 29.92
C ALA A 614 8.58 -7.22 30.13
N ASP A 615 8.98 -8.09 29.21
CA ASP A 615 8.94 -9.53 29.46
C ASP A 615 9.91 -9.86 30.60
N SER A 616 9.46 -10.67 31.55
CA SER A 616 10.24 -11.04 32.72
C SER A 616 11.45 -11.90 32.34
N GLN A 617 12.64 -11.29 32.24
CA GLN A 617 13.91 -11.97 32.42
C GLN A 617 14.81 -11.23 33.43
N SER A 618 15.38 -12.03 34.35
CA SER A 618 16.21 -11.62 35.48
C SER A 618 17.49 -10.86 35.10
N PRO A 619 18.05 -10.06 36.03
CA PRO A 619 19.04 -9.02 35.75
C PRO A 619 20.47 -9.55 35.60
N ILE A 620 21.26 -8.89 34.75
CA ILE A 620 22.73 -8.98 34.73
C ILE A 620 23.28 -7.66 35.34
N PRO A 621 24.28 -7.72 36.23
CA PRO A 621 24.55 -6.67 37.22
C PRO A 621 25.43 -5.52 36.70
N ALA A 622 25.21 -4.35 37.30
CA ALA A 622 25.94 -3.10 37.11
C ALA A 622 27.40 -3.14 37.62
N SER A 623 28.26 -2.29 37.03
CA SER A 623 29.37 -1.56 37.68
C SER A 623 30.11 -0.68 36.64
N PRO A 624 30.86 0.37 37.04
CA PRO A 624 30.37 1.68 37.46
C PRO A 624 30.99 2.83 36.65
N SER A 625 30.49 4.04 36.88
CA SER A 625 30.83 5.29 36.23
C SER A 625 32.06 6.04 36.80
N ASN A 626 32.45 7.07 36.03
CA ASN A 626 33.31 8.24 36.32
C ASN A 626 34.82 8.09 35.99
N VAL A 627 35.57 9.12 35.58
CA VAL A 627 35.45 10.58 35.74
C VAL A 627 36.31 11.32 34.68
N ASP A 628 35.88 12.54 34.32
CA ASP A 628 36.66 13.77 34.08
C ASP A 628 37.76 13.86 33.01
N ASN A 629 37.65 14.85 32.11
CA ASN A 629 38.18 16.18 32.41
C ASN A 629 37.83 17.25 31.35
N THR A 630 37.37 18.38 31.88
CA THR A 630 37.28 19.73 31.34
C THR A 630 38.56 20.27 30.67
N ILE A 631 38.45 21.22 29.71
CA ILE A 631 38.93 22.63 29.82
C ILE A 631 39.02 23.35 28.43
N SER A 632 38.20 24.41 28.30
CA SER A 632 38.42 25.78 27.81
C SER A 632 38.91 26.16 26.39
N GLN A 633 38.06 26.98 25.75
CA GLN A 633 38.25 28.39 25.30
C GLN A 633 39.26 28.79 24.19
N GLU A 634 38.66 29.40 23.15
CA GLU A 634 38.98 30.71 22.54
C GLU A 634 40.45 31.11 22.27
N ASN A 635 40.81 31.40 21.01
CA ASN A 635 40.71 32.75 20.46
C ASN A 635 41.35 32.94 19.06
N GLN A 636 40.55 33.61 18.25
CA GLN A 636 40.80 34.51 17.11
C GLN A 636 42.22 35.05 16.80
N SER A 637 42.51 35.03 15.49
CA SER A 637 42.79 36.20 14.61
C SER A 637 44.22 36.45 14.06
N ASN A 638 44.25 36.44 12.71
CA ASN A 638 44.61 37.54 11.80
C ASN A 638 46.05 37.78 11.26
N LYS A 639 46.03 38.00 9.93
CA LYS A 639 46.80 38.93 9.06
C LYS A 639 48.06 38.40 8.32
N GLU A 640 48.02 38.26 6.97
CA GLU A 640 48.25 39.28 5.90
C GLU A 640 49.76 39.60 5.71
N VAL A 641 50.45 39.72 4.55
CA VAL A 641 50.20 40.04 3.12
C VAL A 641 51.43 39.59 2.30
N GLY A 642 51.30 39.37 0.97
CA GLY A 642 52.43 39.49 0.02
C GLY A 642 52.08 39.25 -1.47
N GLU A 643 51.98 40.34 -2.25
CA GLU A 643 51.77 40.49 -3.71
C GLU A 643 52.91 39.84 -4.56
N GLU A 644 52.80 39.45 -5.83
CA GLU A 644 52.50 40.26 -7.04
C GLU A 644 52.32 39.37 -8.32
N GLU A 645 51.78 39.98 -9.38
CA GLU A 645 51.01 39.51 -10.56
C GLU A 645 51.61 38.55 -11.63
N SER A 646 50.73 37.78 -12.31
CA SER A 646 50.58 37.86 -13.79
C SER A 646 49.25 37.26 -14.30
N ASN A 647 48.62 37.96 -15.26
CA ASN A 647 47.28 37.71 -15.83
C ASN A 647 47.13 36.41 -16.64
N LEU A 648 46.08 35.64 -16.38
CA LEU A 648 45.15 35.12 -17.41
C LEU A 648 43.84 34.66 -16.75
N HIS A 649 42.71 35.20 -17.21
CA HIS A 649 41.32 34.77 -16.99
C HIS A 649 40.93 34.31 -15.58
N LYS A 650 40.17 35.16 -14.88
CA LYS A 650 39.41 34.81 -13.68
C LYS A 650 38.61 33.51 -13.93
N ALA A 651 39.13 32.38 -13.46
CA ALA A 651 38.27 31.31 -13.00
C ALA A 651 37.55 31.88 -11.77
N ALA A 652 36.25 32.17 -11.93
CA ALA A 652 35.40 32.30 -10.76
C ALA A 652 35.46 30.96 -10.05
N VAL A 653 36.06 30.95 -8.86
CA VAL A 653 36.01 29.82 -7.94
C VAL A 653 34.52 29.63 -7.60
N PHE A 654 33.90 28.60 -8.17
CA PHE A 654 32.54 28.19 -7.86
C PHE A 654 32.60 27.12 -6.77
N GLU A 655 32.62 27.56 -5.51
CA GLU A 655 32.40 26.67 -4.35
C GLU A 655 30.95 26.11 -4.37
N ASP A 656 30.84 24.79 -4.19
CA ASP A 656 29.77 24.02 -3.53
C ASP A 656 28.30 24.28 -3.90
N ARG A 657 27.97 24.41 -5.18
CA ARG A 657 26.56 24.67 -5.60
C ARG A 657 25.92 23.65 -6.52
N PHE A 658 26.63 22.60 -6.93
CA PHE A 658 26.04 21.59 -7.80
C PHE A 658 25.32 20.48 -7.02
N ILE A 659 25.72 20.14 -5.80
CA ILE A 659 25.14 19.01 -5.06
C ILE A 659 24.25 19.55 -3.93
N ASN A 660 23.01 19.05 -3.85
CA ASN A 660 22.11 19.38 -2.73
C ASN A 660 22.24 18.35 -1.59
N GLY A 661 21.65 18.64 -0.43
CA GLY A 661 21.68 17.74 0.74
C GLY A 661 20.98 16.38 0.56
N ASN A 662 20.30 16.16 -0.58
CA ASN A 662 19.69 14.88 -0.97
C ASN A 662 20.54 14.15 -2.04
N GLY A 663 21.78 14.62 -2.31
CA GLY A 663 22.66 13.99 -3.31
C GLY A 663 22.31 14.25 -4.76
N ILE A 664 21.47 15.24 -5.07
CA ILE A 664 21.12 15.61 -6.45
C ILE A 664 22.17 16.55 -7.02
N ILE A 665 22.73 16.17 -8.18
CA ILE A 665 23.62 17.02 -8.97
C ILE A 665 22.74 17.91 -9.86
N ASN A 666 22.80 19.21 -9.62
CA ASN A 666 22.07 20.25 -10.30
C ASN A 666 22.89 20.80 -11.46
N LEU A 667 22.60 20.32 -12.67
CA LEU A 667 23.20 20.79 -13.91
C LEU A 667 22.29 21.79 -14.65
N SER A 668 21.18 22.22 -14.04
CA SER A 668 20.11 22.93 -14.73
C SER A 668 20.46 24.35 -15.17
N ASN A 669 21.49 24.95 -14.56
CA ASN A 669 21.90 26.34 -14.80
C ASN A 669 23.43 26.47 -14.87
N VAL A 670 24.12 25.42 -15.32
CA VAL A 670 25.59 25.47 -15.46
C VAL A 670 25.95 26.34 -16.66
N ASP A 671 26.80 27.33 -16.42
CA ASP A 671 27.29 28.29 -17.40
C ASP A 671 28.77 28.58 -17.05
N PHE A 672 29.66 27.73 -17.54
CA PHE A 672 31.10 27.82 -17.29
C PHE A 672 31.77 28.91 -18.12
N ASP A 673 31.23 29.25 -19.31
CA ASP A 673 31.80 30.25 -20.20
C ASP A 673 31.33 31.69 -19.89
N GLY A 674 30.29 31.84 -19.07
CA GLY A 674 29.75 33.09 -18.57
C GLY A 674 28.90 33.86 -19.59
N ASP A 675 28.40 33.20 -20.63
CA ASP A 675 27.61 33.83 -21.69
C ASP A 675 26.12 34.03 -21.34
N ASN A 676 25.71 33.61 -20.13
CA ASN A 676 24.33 33.56 -19.63
C ASN A 676 23.42 32.57 -20.37
N LYS A 677 23.99 31.52 -20.97
CA LYS A 677 23.27 30.34 -21.44
C LYS A 677 23.75 29.12 -20.69
N VAL A 678 22.88 28.12 -20.64
CA VAL A 678 23.24 26.83 -20.07
C VAL A 678 24.15 26.11 -21.05
N ASP A 679 25.29 25.60 -20.58
CA ASP A 679 26.19 24.77 -21.37
C ASP A 679 25.43 23.54 -21.90
N GLU A 680 25.57 23.22 -23.18
CA GLU A 680 24.88 22.05 -23.77
C GLU A 680 25.44 20.73 -23.21
N LYS A 681 26.73 20.72 -22.85
CA LYS A 681 27.45 19.58 -22.31
C LYS A 681 28.33 19.97 -21.13
N VAL A 682 28.41 19.10 -20.14
CA VAL A 682 29.28 19.24 -18.96
C VAL A 682 29.96 17.91 -18.65
N SER A 683 31.18 17.97 -18.14
CA SER A 683 31.92 16.79 -17.69
C SER A 683 31.58 16.49 -16.23
N VAL A 684 31.03 15.30 -15.97
CA VAL A 684 30.85 14.76 -14.61
C VAL A 684 31.98 13.77 -14.34
N ILE A 685 32.73 14.03 -13.28
CA ILE A 685 33.90 13.25 -12.86
C ILE A 685 33.56 12.58 -11.53
N LEU A 686 33.64 11.26 -11.50
CA LEU A 686 33.55 10.44 -10.31
C LEU A 686 34.97 10.01 -9.91
N ASP A 687 35.43 10.47 -8.75
CA ASP A 687 36.77 10.16 -8.22
C ASP A 687 36.66 9.43 -6.88
N GLU A 688 37.72 8.75 -6.47
CA GLU A 688 37.77 8.05 -5.17
C GLU A 688 36.66 6.99 -5.03
N ILE A 689 36.34 6.28 -6.11
CA ILE A 689 35.40 5.16 -6.07
C ILE A 689 36.05 4.04 -5.24
N ASP A 690 35.41 3.67 -4.14
CA ASP A 690 35.85 2.61 -3.23
C ASP A 690 34.65 1.86 -2.63
N SER A 691 34.89 0.66 -2.12
CA SER A 691 33.85 -0.21 -1.55
C SER A 691 34.43 -1.16 -0.52
N THR A 692 33.89 -1.15 0.69
CA THR A 692 34.20 -2.13 1.74
C THR A 692 33.21 -3.31 1.76
N ALA A 693 32.18 -3.26 0.90
CA ALA A 693 31.06 -4.19 0.87
C ALA A 693 31.47 -5.64 0.59
N SER A 694 30.73 -6.57 1.19
CA SER A 694 30.79 -7.99 0.81
C SER A 694 30.02 -8.29 -0.48
N TYR A 695 29.04 -7.46 -0.84
CA TYR A 695 28.27 -7.61 -2.07
C TYR A 695 29.02 -7.09 -3.30
N SER A 696 28.65 -7.63 -4.45
CA SER A 696 29.13 -7.13 -5.75
C SER A 696 28.17 -6.05 -6.25
N ASN A 697 28.26 -4.86 -5.66
CA ASN A 697 27.35 -3.76 -5.97
C ASN A 697 27.70 -3.05 -7.28
N SER A 698 26.70 -2.49 -7.95
CA SER A 698 26.87 -1.49 -9.02
C SER A 698 26.16 -0.20 -8.64
N ALA A 699 26.59 0.94 -9.19
CA ALA A 699 25.99 2.25 -8.91
C ALA A 699 25.99 3.11 -10.16
N GLY A 700 25.23 4.21 -10.13
CA GLY A 700 25.21 5.16 -11.23
C GLY A 700 24.24 6.30 -11.01
N PHE A 701 23.88 6.97 -12.10
CA PHE A 701 22.99 8.14 -12.09
C PHE A 701 21.84 8.02 -13.09
N TYR A 702 20.71 8.63 -12.73
CA TYR A 702 19.57 8.82 -13.62
C TYR A 702 19.11 10.28 -13.63
N GLN A 703 18.48 10.70 -14.71
CA GLN A 703 17.93 12.04 -14.84
C GLN A 703 16.63 12.21 -14.06
N VAL A 704 16.55 13.30 -13.29
CA VAL A 704 15.32 13.77 -12.62
C VAL A 704 14.92 15.15 -13.16
N LEU A 705 13.63 15.47 -13.02
CA LEU A 705 13.04 16.73 -13.49
C LEU A 705 13.26 17.88 -12.52
N ASP A 706 13.48 17.58 -11.24
CA ASP A 706 13.61 18.57 -10.17
C ASP A 706 14.42 18.03 -8.98
N LEU A 707 14.70 18.92 -8.02
CA LEU A 707 15.45 18.60 -6.80
C LEU A 707 14.70 17.69 -5.81
N ASP A 708 13.40 17.44 -6.05
CA ASP A 708 12.59 16.51 -5.25
C ASP A 708 12.59 15.09 -5.85
N GLY A 709 13.38 14.85 -6.91
CA GLY A 709 13.57 13.53 -7.51
C GLY A 709 12.52 13.13 -8.52
N THR A 710 11.61 14.02 -8.94
CA THR A 710 10.53 13.64 -9.85
C THR A 710 11.10 13.08 -11.17
N VAL A 711 10.67 11.89 -11.59
CA VAL A 711 11.05 11.30 -12.88
C VAL A 711 9.91 11.40 -13.88
N PHE A 712 10.24 11.46 -15.17
CA PHE A 712 9.26 11.39 -16.24
C PHE A 712 9.12 9.96 -16.73
N ASP A 713 7.94 9.37 -16.53
CA ASP A 713 7.62 8.07 -17.12
C ASP A 713 7.23 8.24 -18.58
N ILE A 714 8.14 7.84 -19.47
CA ILE A 714 7.94 7.86 -20.92
C ILE A 714 6.85 6.88 -21.40
N VAL A 715 6.49 5.89 -20.58
CA VAL A 715 5.48 4.87 -20.91
C VAL A 715 4.07 5.41 -20.65
N THR A 716 3.84 6.04 -19.50
CA THR A 716 2.52 6.59 -19.13
C THR A 716 2.36 8.08 -19.43
N ASN A 717 3.46 8.77 -19.77
CA ASN A 717 3.53 10.23 -19.95
C ASN A 717 3.11 10.99 -18.67
N GLN A 718 3.55 10.49 -17.51
CA GLN A 718 3.29 11.06 -16.20
C GLN A 718 4.59 11.44 -15.48
N GLN A 719 4.50 12.42 -14.60
CA GLN A 719 5.55 12.72 -13.64
C GLN A 719 5.31 11.86 -12.40
N ILE A 720 6.33 11.13 -11.95
CA ILE A 720 6.26 10.21 -10.83
C ILE A 720 7.28 10.65 -9.80
N ARG A 721 6.86 10.82 -8.55
CA ARG A 721 7.75 11.23 -7.45
C ARG A 721 8.33 10.02 -6.73
N PRO A 722 9.48 10.18 -6.05
CA PRO A 722 10.02 9.12 -5.19
C PRO A 722 8.95 8.55 -4.25
N GLY A 723 8.84 7.22 -4.20
CA GLY A 723 7.85 6.49 -3.39
C GLY A 723 6.43 6.43 -3.97
N GLU A 724 6.18 7.04 -5.13
CA GLU A 724 4.99 6.76 -5.94
C GLU A 724 5.21 5.49 -6.78
N GLN A 725 4.12 4.78 -7.02
CA GLN A 725 4.14 3.51 -7.76
C GLN A 725 4.74 3.68 -9.16
N GLY A 726 5.72 2.84 -9.51
CA GLY A 726 6.38 2.87 -10.82
C GLY A 726 7.57 3.81 -10.91
N TYR A 727 7.96 4.45 -9.80
CA TYR A 727 9.10 5.35 -9.74
C TYR A 727 10.40 4.67 -10.19
N GLU A 728 10.66 3.45 -9.74
CA GLU A 728 11.91 2.73 -9.97
C GLU A 728 12.09 2.39 -11.46
N ALA A 729 11.02 1.90 -12.10
CA ALA A 729 11.01 1.64 -13.53
C ALA A 729 11.16 2.93 -14.34
N ALA A 730 10.52 4.03 -13.90
CA ALA A 730 10.66 5.32 -14.55
C ALA A 730 12.07 5.90 -14.38
N ALA A 731 12.69 5.73 -13.21
CA ALA A 731 14.07 6.12 -12.93
C ALA A 731 15.07 5.34 -13.81
N PHE A 732 14.93 4.02 -13.92
CA PHE A 732 15.83 3.22 -14.75
C PHE A 732 15.64 3.43 -16.26
N ASN A 733 14.52 4.00 -16.70
CA ASN A 733 14.36 4.49 -18.08
C ASN A 733 15.08 5.82 -18.36
N GLN A 734 15.61 6.47 -17.32
CA GLN A 734 16.30 7.76 -17.38
C GLN A 734 17.79 7.63 -17.02
N LEU A 735 18.35 6.42 -17.09
CA LEU A 735 19.76 6.17 -16.78
C LEU A 735 20.70 6.97 -17.66
N ILE A 736 21.77 7.45 -17.04
CA ILE A 736 22.95 7.94 -17.74
C ILE A 736 23.94 6.78 -17.78
N ALA A 737 23.87 5.97 -18.84
CA ALA A 737 24.64 4.73 -18.96
C ALA A 737 26.16 4.97 -18.90
N GLU A 738 26.63 6.15 -19.30
CA GLU A 738 28.04 6.56 -19.23
C GLU A 738 28.53 6.83 -17.80
N LEU A 739 27.62 6.91 -16.83
CA LEU A 739 27.91 7.11 -15.41
C LEU A 739 27.58 5.87 -14.56
N GLU A 740 27.46 4.68 -15.15
CA GLU A 740 27.37 3.41 -14.42
C GLU A 740 28.78 2.91 -14.06
N PHE A 741 28.99 2.50 -12.80
CA PHE A 741 30.28 2.07 -12.27
C PHE A 741 30.13 0.98 -11.20
N ASP A 742 31.21 0.27 -10.94
CA ASP A 742 31.34 -0.63 -9.80
C ASP A 742 32.69 -0.44 -9.09
N LYS A 743 32.97 -1.29 -8.09
CA LYS A 743 34.22 -1.21 -7.30
C LYS A 743 35.52 -1.47 -8.10
N ASN A 744 35.42 -1.91 -9.35
CA ASN A 744 36.58 -2.13 -10.21
C ASN A 744 36.99 -0.86 -10.98
N ASP A 745 36.17 0.18 -10.90
CA ASP A 745 36.48 1.50 -11.44
C ASP A 745 37.15 2.35 -10.35
N ASP A 746 38.36 2.85 -10.58
CA ASP A 746 39.04 3.77 -9.64
C ASP A 746 38.57 5.23 -9.83
N ASN A 747 38.15 5.56 -11.06
CA ASN A 747 37.66 6.87 -11.50
C ASN A 747 36.83 6.70 -12.78
N LEU A 748 35.86 7.60 -12.98
CA LEU A 748 35.02 7.64 -14.17
C LEU A 748 34.79 9.10 -14.60
N THR A 749 34.86 9.39 -15.89
CA THR A 749 34.51 10.73 -16.43
C THR A 749 33.58 10.57 -17.61
N ALA A 750 32.46 11.29 -17.62
CA ALA A 750 31.50 11.28 -18.70
C ALA A 750 30.99 12.68 -19.05
N GLU A 751 30.80 12.94 -20.34
CA GLU A 751 30.10 14.12 -20.85
C GLU A 751 28.59 13.89 -20.83
N VAL A 752 27.87 14.67 -20.03
CA VAL A 752 26.40 14.62 -19.92
C VAL A 752 25.76 15.92 -20.42
N ASP A 753 24.46 15.88 -20.73
CA ASP A 753 23.73 17.09 -21.12
C ASP A 753 23.68 18.09 -19.96
N GLY A 754 23.93 19.37 -20.25
CA GLY A 754 23.58 20.44 -19.31
C GLY A 754 22.10 20.76 -19.34
N GLY A 755 21.60 21.47 -18.33
CA GLY A 755 20.17 21.79 -18.20
C GLY A 755 19.34 20.73 -17.46
N ILE A 756 19.98 19.72 -16.88
CA ILE A 756 19.32 18.57 -16.23
C ILE A 756 19.60 18.50 -14.72
N PHE A 757 18.95 17.56 -14.03
CA PHE A 757 19.29 17.16 -12.66
C PHE A 757 19.61 15.66 -12.67
N LEU A 758 20.62 15.24 -11.89
CA LEU A 758 21.01 13.83 -11.77
C LEU A 758 20.84 13.35 -10.33
N ALA A 759 20.29 12.15 -10.18
CA ALA A 759 20.13 11.47 -8.89
C ALA A 759 20.92 10.15 -8.90
N PRO A 760 21.65 9.82 -7.81
CA PRO A 760 22.39 8.57 -7.73
C PRO A 760 21.51 7.39 -7.32
N TYR A 761 21.95 6.18 -7.65
CA TYR A 761 21.42 4.91 -7.16
C TYR A 761 22.55 3.90 -6.90
N LEU A 762 22.23 2.89 -6.09
CA LEU A 762 23.00 1.67 -5.87
C LEU A 762 22.12 0.46 -6.25
N ILE A 763 22.66 -0.53 -6.95
CA ILE A 763 22.13 -1.89 -7.02
C ILE A 763 22.98 -2.77 -6.13
N ALA A 764 22.38 -3.28 -5.06
CA ALA A 764 23.02 -4.21 -4.17
C ALA A 764 23.22 -5.57 -4.87
N ASN A 765 24.40 -6.17 -4.69
CA ASN A 765 24.77 -7.52 -5.15
C ASN A 765 24.35 -7.88 -6.60
N GLY A 766 24.48 -6.95 -7.52
CA GLY A 766 24.25 -7.19 -8.94
C GLY A 766 24.35 -5.94 -9.78
N THR A 767 24.00 -6.11 -11.05
CA THR A 767 23.98 -5.07 -12.09
C THR A 767 22.58 -4.49 -12.30
N VAL A 768 22.47 -3.34 -12.97
CA VAL A 768 21.18 -2.79 -13.42
C VAL A 768 20.41 -3.80 -14.27
N GLU A 769 21.08 -4.50 -15.19
CA GLU A 769 20.45 -5.50 -16.04
C GLU A 769 19.86 -6.66 -15.21
N GLU A 770 20.60 -7.17 -14.23
CA GLU A 770 20.10 -8.20 -13.30
C GLU A 770 18.94 -7.68 -12.45
N PHE A 771 19.03 -6.45 -11.94
CA PHE A 771 17.94 -5.84 -11.17
C PHE A 771 16.66 -5.70 -12.00
N ILE A 772 16.75 -5.17 -13.22
CA ILE A 772 15.59 -5.01 -14.12
C ILE A 772 14.98 -6.38 -14.46
N ASN A 773 15.80 -7.42 -14.59
CA ASN A 773 15.31 -8.75 -14.93
C ASN A 773 14.73 -9.52 -13.72
N GLU A 774 15.28 -9.32 -12.53
CA GLU A 774 14.97 -10.17 -11.36
C GLU A 774 14.21 -9.45 -10.24
N ASN A 775 14.31 -8.13 -10.12
CA ASN A 775 13.64 -7.32 -9.10
C ASN A 775 13.20 -5.91 -9.62
N PRO A 776 12.53 -5.79 -10.79
CA PRO A 776 12.24 -4.49 -11.41
C PRO A 776 11.33 -3.56 -10.59
N HIS A 777 10.68 -4.07 -9.55
CA HIS A 777 9.76 -3.33 -8.69
C HIS A 777 10.34 -3.03 -7.31
N ASN A 778 11.62 -3.32 -7.11
CA ASN A 778 12.36 -3.02 -5.88
C ASN A 778 11.61 -3.45 -4.61
N ASN A 779 11.12 -4.70 -4.55
CA ASN A 779 10.16 -5.13 -3.51
C ASN A 779 10.54 -6.44 -2.83
N LYS A 780 11.80 -6.86 -2.96
CA LYS A 780 12.32 -8.05 -2.29
C LYS A 780 12.82 -7.71 -0.88
N PHE A 781 12.07 -8.16 0.12
CA PHE A 781 12.46 -8.08 1.53
C PHE A 781 13.66 -8.99 1.84
N GLY A 782 14.76 -8.42 2.30
CA GLY A 782 15.94 -9.18 2.75
C GLY A 782 16.68 -9.98 1.68
N SER A 783 16.46 -9.69 0.39
CA SER A 783 17.31 -10.23 -0.69
C SER A 783 18.51 -9.32 -0.93
N GLY A 784 19.61 -9.90 -1.40
CA GLY A 784 20.81 -9.11 -1.74
C GLY A 784 20.67 -8.26 -3.01
N LEU A 785 19.67 -8.49 -3.88
CA LEU A 785 19.50 -7.78 -5.15
C LEU A 785 18.38 -6.73 -5.06
N ASN A 786 18.69 -5.55 -4.54
CA ASN A 786 17.78 -4.41 -4.38
C ASN A 786 18.38 -3.14 -4.97
N ALA A 787 17.52 -2.21 -5.40
CA ALA A 787 17.94 -0.86 -5.75
C ALA A 787 17.77 0.06 -4.54
N TYR A 788 18.76 0.89 -4.26
CA TYR A 788 18.68 1.95 -3.28
C TYR A 788 18.94 3.29 -3.96
N PHE A 789 17.93 4.13 -3.96
CA PHE A 789 17.94 5.48 -4.48
C PHE A 789 18.34 6.47 -3.38
N ALA A 790 18.70 7.68 -3.80
CA ALA A 790 18.93 8.85 -2.94
C ALA A 790 17.72 9.30 -2.09
N PHE A 791 16.56 8.65 -2.26
CA PHE A 791 15.31 9.02 -1.62
C PHE A 791 14.76 7.83 -0.85
N GLY A 792 14.70 7.95 0.47
CA GLY A 792 14.33 6.83 1.32
C GLY A 792 12.94 6.30 1.03
N ASN A 793 11.99 7.15 0.67
CA ASN A 793 10.65 6.73 0.28
C ASN A 793 10.56 5.93 -1.03
N ALA A 794 11.59 5.99 -1.90
CA ALA A 794 11.73 5.15 -3.10
C ALA A 794 12.47 3.83 -2.83
N ASN A 795 13.01 3.64 -1.61
CA ASN A 795 13.73 2.44 -1.21
C ASN A 795 12.77 1.36 -0.68
N PRO A 796 13.10 0.07 -0.84
CA PRO A 796 12.21 -1.06 -0.52
C PRO A 796 11.80 -1.10 0.97
N ASP A 797 12.64 -0.55 1.85
CA ASP A 797 12.47 -0.45 3.30
C ASP A 797 12.04 0.93 3.80
N ARG A 798 11.86 1.89 2.89
CA ARG A 798 11.44 3.27 3.17
C ARG A 798 12.43 4.09 4.02
N ILE A 799 13.72 3.76 3.99
CA ILE A 799 14.77 4.51 4.72
C ILE A 799 15.85 5.02 3.78
N GLU A 800 16.64 5.98 4.24
CA GLU A 800 17.77 6.51 3.49
C GLU A 800 18.95 5.55 3.51
N HIS A 801 19.48 5.28 2.32
CA HIS A 801 20.70 4.48 2.11
C HIS A 801 21.88 5.33 1.62
N LEU A 802 21.64 6.60 1.31
CA LEU A 802 22.67 7.51 0.86
C LEU A 802 23.03 8.50 1.97
N LYS A 803 24.31 8.75 2.12
CA LYS A 803 24.86 9.86 2.91
C LYS A 803 25.73 10.72 2.02
N VAL A 804 25.55 12.03 2.13
CA VAL A 804 26.30 13.02 1.35
C VAL A 804 26.96 14.00 2.29
N SER A 805 28.24 14.28 2.06
CA SER A 805 29.01 15.33 2.73
C SER A 805 29.82 16.07 1.69
N ASP A 806 29.51 17.35 1.48
CA ASP A 806 30.11 18.19 0.43
C ASP A 806 29.94 17.55 -0.96
N ASN A 807 31.04 17.07 -1.56
CA ASN A 807 31.04 16.36 -2.83
C ASN A 807 31.23 14.84 -2.70
N SER A 808 31.29 14.30 -1.48
CA SER A 808 31.45 12.87 -1.20
C SER A 808 30.11 12.19 -0.94
N PHE A 809 29.95 11.00 -1.52
CA PHE A 809 28.78 10.15 -1.47
C PHE A 809 29.17 8.81 -0.83
N GLY A 810 28.30 8.27 0.00
CA GLY A 810 28.43 6.94 0.59
C GLY A 810 27.09 6.24 0.65
N PHE A 811 27.05 4.97 0.26
CA PHE A 811 25.86 4.12 0.27
C PHE A 811 25.94 2.99 1.30
N GLU A 812 24.77 2.56 1.76
CA GLU A 812 24.52 1.27 2.45
C GLU A 812 23.84 0.28 1.49
N ASP A 813 24.30 -0.97 1.44
CA ASP A 813 23.79 -2.00 0.52
C ASP A 813 22.80 -3.00 1.16
N LEU A 814 22.65 -2.94 2.48
CA LEU A 814 21.80 -3.88 3.22
C LEU A 814 20.45 -3.29 3.61
N TYR A 815 19.40 -4.07 3.35
CA TYR A 815 18.02 -3.77 3.72
C TYR A 815 17.92 -3.46 5.23
N GLY A 816 17.28 -2.34 5.58
CA GLY A 816 17.22 -1.84 6.96
C GLY A 816 18.40 -0.93 7.35
N GLY A 817 19.27 -0.59 6.39
CA GLY A 817 20.33 0.40 6.52
C GLY A 817 21.61 -0.18 7.08
N GLY A 818 21.82 -1.48 6.92
CA GLY A 818 23.06 -2.18 7.24
C GLY A 818 23.66 -1.87 8.61
N ASP A 819 24.97 -1.66 8.61
CA ASP A 819 25.75 -1.29 9.79
C ASP A 819 25.98 0.23 9.92
N LYS A 820 25.48 1.03 8.95
CA LYS A 820 25.37 2.49 8.99
C LYS A 820 26.71 3.22 8.92
N ASP A 821 27.73 2.61 8.35
CA ASP A 821 29.02 3.26 8.09
C ASP A 821 29.11 3.96 6.71
N PHE A 822 28.15 3.67 5.82
CA PHE A 822 27.98 4.16 4.45
C PHE A 822 29.20 3.94 3.57
N SER A 823 29.94 2.86 3.82
CA SER A 823 31.16 2.51 3.10
C SER A 823 30.99 1.39 2.05
N ASP A 824 29.76 0.93 1.83
CA ASP A 824 29.49 -0.18 0.90
C ASP A 824 29.73 0.22 -0.57
N ILE A 825 29.48 1.47 -0.93
CA ILE A 825 30.07 2.15 -2.09
C ILE A 825 30.28 3.62 -1.69
N THR A 826 31.48 4.14 -1.92
CA THR A 826 31.82 5.56 -1.74
C THR A 826 32.43 6.12 -3.00
N PHE A 827 32.20 7.41 -3.26
CA PHE A 827 32.82 8.15 -4.36
C PHE A 827 32.69 9.66 -4.11
N SER A 828 33.45 10.45 -4.84
CA SER A 828 33.33 11.92 -4.88
C SER A 828 32.94 12.39 -6.28
N VAL A 829 32.24 13.51 -6.37
CA VAL A 829 31.74 14.04 -7.64
C VAL A 829 32.28 15.44 -7.89
N ASN A 830 32.85 15.65 -9.07
CA ASN A 830 33.22 16.97 -9.58
C ASN A 830 32.51 17.25 -10.91
N VAL A 831 32.19 18.52 -11.17
CA VAL A 831 31.57 18.96 -12.42
C VAL A 831 32.44 20.04 -13.05
N GLU A 832 32.83 19.82 -14.31
CA GLU A 832 33.70 20.71 -15.07
C GLU A 832 33.10 21.01 -16.45
N ASN A 833 33.66 22.00 -17.14
CA ASN A 833 33.30 22.28 -18.53
C ASN A 833 33.69 21.09 -19.43
N ALA A 834 32.82 20.73 -20.38
CA ALA A 834 33.06 19.66 -21.33
C ALA A 834 34.15 19.99 -22.36
#